data_AF-A0AA39ICU8-F1
#
_entry.id   AF-A0AA39ICU8-F1
#
_cell.length_a   1.000
_cell.length_b   1.000
_cell.length_c   1.000
_cell.angle_alpha   90.00
_cell.angle_beta   90.00
_cell.angle_gamma   90.00
#
_symmetry.space_group_name_H-M   'P 1'
#
loop_
_entity.id
_entity.type
_entity.pdbx_description
1 polymer ?
#
loop_
_entity_poly.entity_id
_entity_poly.type
_entity_poly.pdbx_seq_one_letter_code
_entity_poly.pdbx_strand_id
1 'polypeptide(L)'
;MSPGVTNYIVGLTDIMTCVMFLLLQIFIIYLIIGHPHFKGIYYKIFLNLAVLECLQLVINGISGTMIIMDDLLYPALHYFLGAALQATWVCCTQLVFLLTFNRLEASFLPLNPIALTDPGRCYMIYKIIMSLVWVEFIGITTVFTVGPIMYTWEPMLEFDFDHYHWRIHPAQRGGLLSQIAFILESTSLLLALFCIIVTYVIIFRKKLELAKLPSKRQDLSALLAKHIRHLYQTFSLFLYVGILIAFFYNGKYLVTLPRIACILVNFLYIVNGGLNSILLVLTNGVIRRLLSRFFCFFRKNHVPRPKNSPKTQFYVRQAAGAGNMESLRHQNDLNHDKALEFAAGDCCTRSVARRKASQPIAVAPIAPPVFDNLLAFSPNPRSSHPTSLSRLSSNIYIASSCPSYHPDSQLAANFRNHLEAIGEDSDNNCFVYKTFMKAHSCYDITPHHAKLLTVDTRMPVTWSFVIDNLQRSAVLWDSRIESFVGMLTITDFIRVYLQEYKKDLSGERLKALTEQPIDCWLKLLDETERPQELLTAYSADCLYTAVESLCSNEIHRLPIIDDGEIVFLLTRKNVLKFLNAYIKELPCPEFMSMTPQKLGIGSWNDIWTLPEYTPLVEVLRMLMDQSLSAVPITYDDGSIKTFSRADMIAVLAVSDFSVDLSMPISEALDLCEKSHDHLFVFGTNESLKEVVETIAEHDVQCVYITDEHNDIIAAISLSDILKKIVLAPDSPSPSRSCVQLNIM
;
A
#
# COMPACT_ATOMS: atom_id res chain seq x y z
N MET A 1 51.18 25.07 -21.21
CA MET A 1 51.46 24.34 -19.96
C MET A 1 52.54 23.31 -20.25
N SER A 2 53.45 23.05 -19.31
CA SER A 2 54.36 21.90 -19.46
C SER A 2 53.55 20.60 -19.52
N PRO A 3 53.97 19.59 -20.30
CA PRO A 3 53.22 18.35 -20.48
C PRO A 3 52.86 17.66 -19.15
N GLY A 4 53.76 17.67 -18.16
CA GLY A 4 53.47 17.13 -16.83
C GLY A 4 52.36 17.86 -16.05
N VAL A 5 52.18 19.17 -16.24
CA VAL A 5 51.08 19.93 -15.61
C VAL A 5 49.75 19.59 -16.28
N THR A 6 49.75 19.42 -17.61
CA THR A 6 48.56 19.02 -18.36
C THR A 6 48.11 17.61 -17.98
N ASN A 7 49.04 16.64 -17.92
CA ASN A 7 48.77 15.26 -17.49
C ASN A 7 48.16 15.23 -16.08
N TYR A 8 48.76 15.97 -15.14
CA TYR A 8 48.27 16.05 -13.77
C TYR A 8 46.85 16.61 -13.69
N ILE A 9 46.56 17.71 -14.41
CA ILE A 9 45.23 18.33 -14.40
C ILE A 9 44.19 17.38 -15.00
N VAL A 10 44.45 16.81 -16.18
CA VAL A 10 43.52 15.91 -16.88
C VAL A 10 43.26 14.64 -16.06
N GLY A 11 44.32 13.99 -15.58
CA GLY A 11 44.18 12.78 -14.77
C GLY A 11 43.44 13.03 -13.46
N LEU A 12 43.72 14.14 -12.77
CA LEU A 12 43.00 14.51 -11.55
C LEU A 12 41.52 14.80 -11.82
N THR A 13 41.20 15.49 -12.92
CA THR A 13 39.80 15.76 -13.30
C THR A 13 39.03 14.47 -13.62
N ASP A 14 39.66 13.52 -14.30
CA ASP A 14 39.05 12.23 -14.62
C ASP A 14 38.76 11.43 -13.35
N ILE A 15 39.74 11.32 -12.44
CA ILE A 15 39.59 10.63 -11.15
C ILE A 15 38.47 11.26 -10.33
N MET A 16 38.48 12.59 -10.17
CA MET A 16 37.48 13.29 -9.36
C MET A 16 36.07 13.13 -9.92
N THR A 17 35.93 13.18 -11.24
CA THR A 17 34.64 13.00 -11.92
C THR A 17 34.14 11.55 -11.77
N CYS A 18 35.02 10.56 -11.97
CA CYS A 18 34.71 9.15 -11.77
C CYS A 18 34.28 8.85 -10.32
N VAL A 19 35.00 9.35 -9.32
CA VAL A 19 34.67 9.16 -7.90
C VAL A 19 33.31 9.81 -7.57
N MET A 20 33.05 11.01 -8.08
CA MET A 20 31.77 11.69 -7.85
C MET A 20 30.59 10.87 -8.39
N PHE A 21 30.69 10.39 -9.64
CA PHE A 21 29.62 9.56 -10.22
C PHE A 21 29.52 8.19 -9.53
N LEU A 22 30.64 7.57 -9.16
CA LEU A 22 30.65 6.28 -8.47
C LEU A 22 29.96 6.38 -7.10
N LEU A 23 30.22 7.42 -6.32
CA LEU A 23 29.54 7.66 -5.04
C LEU A 23 28.04 7.85 -5.21
N LEU A 24 27.62 8.62 -6.22
CA LEU A 24 26.20 8.80 -6.56
C LEU A 24 25.55 7.47 -6.95
N GLN A 25 26.22 6.69 -7.79
CA GLN A 25 25.74 5.40 -8.28
C GLN A 25 25.56 4.39 -7.14
N ILE A 26 26.59 4.23 -6.29
CA ILE A 26 26.56 3.33 -5.13
C ILE A 26 25.44 3.73 -4.17
N PHE A 27 25.26 5.04 -3.93
CA PHE A 27 24.19 5.53 -3.07
C PHE A 27 22.80 5.19 -3.61
N ILE A 28 22.58 5.36 -4.93
CA ILE A 28 21.31 5.00 -5.58
C ILE A 28 21.09 3.49 -5.54
N ILE A 29 22.12 2.69 -5.79
CA ILE A 29 22.05 1.22 -5.67
C ILE A 29 21.64 0.82 -4.25
N TYR A 30 22.26 1.39 -3.23
CA TYR A 30 21.94 1.15 -1.83
C TYR A 30 20.47 1.49 -1.51
N LEU A 31 19.98 2.65 -1.98
CA LEU A 31 18.59 3.04 -1.80
C LEU A 31 17.62 2.07 -2.48
N ILE A 32 17.94 1.60 -3.68
CA ILE A 32 17.10 0.68 -4.44
C ILE A 32 17.03 -0.69 -3.76
N ILE A 33 18.15 -1.22 -3.27
CA ILE A 33 18.20 -2.53 -2.58
C ILE A 33 17.49 -2.45 -1.22
N GLY A 34 17.69 -1.37 -0.46
CA GLY A 34 17.18 -1.22 0.90
C GLY A 34 15.69 -0.91 1.02
N HIS A 35 15.05 -0.34 -0.01
CA HIS A 35 13.65 0.06 0.06
C HIS A 35 12.69 -0.96 -0.58
N PRO A 36 11.63 -1.40 0.13
CA PRO A 36 10.66 -2.38 -0.38
C PRO A 36 9.85 -1.89 -1.59
N HIS A 37 9.83 -0.58 -1.84
CA HIS A 37 9.14 0.04 -2.99
C HIS A 37 9.81 -0.27 -4.35
N PHE A 38 11.07 -0.72 -4.37
CA PHE A 38 11.86 -0.91 -5.59
C PHE A 38 12.06 -2.38 -5.98
N LYS A 39 11.05 -3.25 -5.74
CA LYS A 39 11.13 -4.70 -6.04
C LYS A 39 10.73 -5.11 -7.46
N GLY A 40 10.20 -4.18 -8.26
CA GLY A 40 9.71 -4.46 -9.63
C GLY A 40 10.80 -4.85 -10.63
N ILE A 41 10.40 -5.50 -11.73
CA ILE A 41 11.31 -5.99 -12.80
C ILE A 41 12.22 -4.87 -13.32
N TYR A 42 11.67 -3.69 -13.56
CA TYR A 42 12.43 -2.51 -13.99
C TYR A 42 13.62 -2.17 -13.08
N TYR A 43 13.43 -2.16 -11.76
CA TYR A 43 14.49 -1.79 -10.83
C TYR A 43 15.58 -2.87 -10.77
N LYS A 44 15.24 -4.12 -11.07
CA LYS A 44 16.22 -5.21 -11.23
C LYS A 44 17.03 -5.07 -12.51
N ILE A 45 16.39 -4.70 -13.63
CA ILE A 45 17.09 -4.36 -14.89
C ILE A 45 18.03 -3.18 -14.66
N PHE A 46 17.52 -2.12 -14.02
CA PHE A 46 18.29 -0.93 -13.67
C PHE A 46 19.50 -1.27 -12.78
N LEU A 47 19.34 -2.13 -11.77
CA LEU A 47 20.42 -2.51 -10.87
C LEU A 47 21.58 -3.17 -11.63
N ASN A 48 21.31 -4.07 -12.57
CA ASN A 48 22.34 -4.71 -13.38
C ASN A 48 23.07 -3.70 -14.27
N LEU A 49 22.33 -2.79 -14.90
CA LEU A 49 22.91 -1.70 -15.68
C LEU A 49 23.79 -0.79 -14.81
N ALA A 50 23.32 -0.45 -13.61
CA ALA A 50 24.05 0.40 -12.68
C ALA A 50 25.36 -0.22 -12.18
N VAL A 51 25.42 -1.55 -12.05
CA VAL A 51 26.63 -2.29 -11.68
C VAL A 51 27.66 -2.26 -12.83
N LEU A 52 27.22 -2.46 -14.07
CA LEU A 52 28.11 -2.33 -15.24
C LEU A 52 28.64 -0.90 -15.40
N GLU A 53 27.80 0.11 -15.17
CA GLU A 53 28.23 1.52 -15.15
C GLU A 53 29.25 1.81 -14.03
N CYS A 54 29.11 1.19 -12.85
CA CYS A 54 30.14 1.27 -11.80
C CYS A 54 31.48 0.70 -12.29
N LEU A 55 31.46 -0.44 -12.96
CA LEU A 55 32.67 -1.07 -13.51
C LEU A 55 33.35 -0.16 -14.54
N GLN A 56 32.57 0.46 -15.44
CA GLN A 56 33.07 1.44 -16.41
C GLN A 56 33.73 2.65 -15.73
N LEU A 57 33.10 3.21 -14.68
CA LEU A 57 33.65 4.35 -13.92
C LEU A 57 34.94 3.97 -13.19
N VAL A 58 35.05 2.76 -12.65
CA VAL A 58 36.28 2.27 -12.01
C VAL A 58 37.41 2.14 -13.04
N ILE A 59 37.14 1.55 -14.21
CA ILE A 59 38.14 1.40 -15.28
C ILE A 59 38.64 2.78 -15.73
N ASN A 60 37.74 3.73 -15.99
CA ASN A 60 38.12 5.09 -16.40
C ASN A 60 38.83 5.87 -15.28
N GLY A 61 38.51 5.61 -14.01
CA GLY A 61 39.26 6.15 -12.87
C GLY A 61 40.70 5.63 -12.81
N ILE A 62 40.91 4.34 -13.11
CA ILE A 62 42.26 3.76 -13.24
C ILE A 62 43.01 4.40 -14.42
N SER A 63 42.35 4.63 -15.57
CA SER A 63 42.95 5.39 -16.68
C SER A 63 43.44 6.77 -16.24
N GLY A 64 42.65 7.50 -15.43
CA GLY A 64 43.08 8.79 -14.87
C GLY A 64 44.34 8.70 -14.02
N THR A 65 44.52 7.61 -13.26
CA THR A 65 45.76 7.37 -12.50
C THR A 65 46.96 7.05 -13.40
N MET A 66 46.72 6.34 -14.51
CA MET A 66 47.76 6.04 -15.50
C MET A 66 48.27 7.31 -16.19
N ILE A 67 47.39 8.30 -16.46
CA ILE A 67 47.76 9.60 -17.01
C ILE A 67 48.71 10.37 -16.07
N ILE A 68 48.47 10.32 -14.75
CA ILE A 68 49.29 11.03 -13.75
C ILE A 68 50.67 10.38 -13.62
N MET A 69 50.73 9.05 -13.70
CA MET A 69 51.96 8.28 -13.47
C MET A 69 52.80 8.06 -14.74
N ASP A 70 52.42 8.66 -15.86
CA ASP A 70 53.17 8.63 -17.14
C ASP A 70 53.62 7.20 -17.50
N ASP A 71 52.68 6.25 -17.43
CA ASP A 71 52.83 4.84 -17.81
C ASP A 71 53.79 3.97 -16.97
N LEU A 72 54.04 4.31 -15.69
CA LEU A 72 54.77 3.42 -14.77
C LEU A 72 54.02 2.12 -14.38
N LEU A 73 52.79 1.92 -14.87
CA LEU A 73 51.95 0.75 -14.58
C LEU A 73 52.17 -0.38 -15.59
N TYR A 74 52.00 -1.64 -15.17
CA TYR A 74 52.29 -2.82 -15.99
C TYR A 74 51.51 -2.84 -17.33
N PRO A 75 52.16 -3.08 -18.49
CA PRO A 75 51.50 -3.22 -19.80
C PRO A 75 50.38 -4.27 -19.85
N ALA A 76 50.46 -5.27 -18.97
CA ALA A 76 49.42 -6.29 -18.77
C ALA A 76 48.05 -5.69 -18.38
N LEU A 77 48.02 -4.51 -17.76
CA LEU A 77 46.80 -3.85 -17.33
C LEU A 77 45.95 -3.37 -18.52
N HIS A 78 46.58 -2.95 -19.62
CA HIS A 78 45.88 -2.51 -20.83
C HIS A 78 45.04 -3.62 -21.47
N TYR A 79 45.53 -4.88 -21.43
CA TYR A 79 44.80 -6.03 -21.95
C TYR A 79 43.46 -6.21 -21.24
N PHE A 80 43.48 -6.20 -19.91
CA PHE A 80 42.29 -6.44 -19.11
C PHE A 80 41.35 -5.23 -19.12
N LEU A 81 41.87 -4.02 -18.87
CA LEU A 81 41.04 -2.81 -18.82
C LEU A 81 40.38 -2.51 -20.17
N GLY A 82 41.12 -2.63 -21.26
CA GLY A 82 40.58 -2.44 -22.61
C GLY A 82 39.47 -3.43 -22.95
N ALA A 83 39.71 -4.73 -22.71
CA ALA A 83 38.72 -5.76 -22.97
C ALA A 83 37.46 -5.61 -22.10
N ALA A 84 37.63 -5.27 -20.81
CA ALA A 84 36.50 -5.05 -19.90
C ALA A 84 35.69 -3.81 -20.28
N LEU A 85 36.34 -2.73 -20.74
CA LEU A 85 35.66 -1.53 -21.22
C LEU A 85 34.78 -1.84 -22.45
N GLN A 86 35.34 -2.60 -23.40
CA GLN A 86 34.63 -3.04 -24.59
C GLN A 86 33.42 -3.94 -24.27
N ALA A 87 33.59 -4.91 -23.37
CA ALA A 87 32.51 -5.80 -22.95
C ALA A 87 31.40 -5.04 -22.20
N THR A 88 31.78 -4.12 -21.32
CA THR A 88 30.83 -3.29 -20.57
C THR A 88 29.97 -2.46 -21.52
N TRP A 89 30.58 -1.88 -22.57
CA TRP A 89 29.88 -1.11 -23.57
C TRP A 89 28.76 -1.90 -24.26
N VAL A 90 29.07 -3.09 -24.79
CA VAL A 90 28.10 -3.94 -25.49
C VAL A 90 26.93 -4.31 -24.56
N CYS A 91 27.24 -4.80 -23.35
CA CYS A 91 26.21 -5.21 -22.41
C CYS A 91 25.33 -4.04 -21.90
N CYS A 92 25.90 -2.85 -21.70
CA CYS A 92 25.12 -1.66 -21.34
C CYS A 92 24.06 -1.33 -22.40
N THR A 93 24.40 -1.38 -23.69
CA THR A 93 23.42 -1.11 -24.77
C THR A 93 22.28 -2.11 -24.79
N GLN A 94 22.57 -3.40 -24.56
CA GLN A 94 21.56 -4.47 -24.45
C GLN A 94 20.64 -4.29 -23.24
N LEU A 95 21.17 -3.89 -22.08
CA LEU A 95 20.36 -3.65 -20.89
C LEU A 95 19.47 -2.41 -21.04
N VAL A 96 19.96 -1.34 -21.67
CA VAL A 96 19.14 -0.15 -21.99
C VAL A 96 18.02 -0.54 -22.98
N PHE A 97 18.29 -1.44 -23.92
CA PHE A 97 17.27 -2.03 -24.80
C PHE A 97 16.20 -2.80 -24.03
N LEU A 98 16.61 -3.71 -23.15
CA LEU A 98 15.69 -4.50 -22.35
C LEU A 98 14.84 -3.63 -21.41
N LEU A 99 15.43 -2.56 -20.86
CA LEU A 99 14.73 -1.57 -20.03
C LEU A 99 13.68 -0.82 -20.84
N THR A 100 13.97 -0.52 -22.11
CA THR A 100 13.02 0.09 -23.05
C THR A 100 11.91 -0.89 -23.39
N PHE A 101 12.23 -2.13 -23.77
CA PHE A 101 11.25 -3.17 -24.08
C PHE A 101 10.27 -3.43 -22.92
N ASN A 102 10.78 -3.52 -21.69
CA ASN A 102 9.95 -3.64 -20.49
C ASN A 102 8.95 -2.47 -20.33
N ARG A 103 9.36 -1.25 -20.73
CA ARG A 103 8.48 -0.08 -20.72
C ARG A 103 7.51 -0.05 -21.89
N LEU A 104 7.88 -0.63 -23.04
CA LEU A 104 6.96 -0.81 -24.16
C LEU A 104 5.85 -1.80 -23.80
N GLU A 105 6.20 -2.95 -23.25
CA GLU A 105 5.25 -3.96 -22.77
C GLU A 105 4.24 -3.35 -21.78
N ALA A 106 4.73 -2.62 -20.77
CA ALA A 106 3.88 -1.94 -19.79
C ALA A 106 3.04 -0.78 -20.35
N SER A 107 3.38 -0.24 -21.53
CA SER A 107 2.70 0.92 -22.13
C SER A 107 1.72 0.57 -23.25
N PHE A 108 1.89 -0.59 -23.90
CA PHE A 108 1.04 -1.09 -24.99
C PHE A 108 -0.06 -2.06 -24.54
N LEU A 109 0.03 -2.63 -23.34
CA LEU A 109 -0.98 -3.55 -22.77
C LEU A 109 -1.91 -2.91 -21.71
N PRO A 110 -2.50 -1.72 -21.88
CA PRO A 110 -3.73 -1.43 -21.15
C PRO A 110 -4.89 -2.07 -21.92
N LEU A 111 -5.70 -2.91 -21.25
CA LEU A 111 -7.03 -3.40 -21.70
C LEU A 111 -7.09 -4.77 -22.41
N ASN A 112 -6.63 -5.84 -21.76
CA ASN A 112 -7.31 -7.15 -21.79
C ASN A 112 -6.73 -8.08 -20.70
N PRO A 113 -7.55 -8.63 -19.78
CA PRO A 113 -7.08 -9.56 -18.76
C PRO A 113 -6.92 -11.00 -19.29
N ILE A 114 -6.89 -11.20 -20.61
CA ILE A 114 -6.81 -12.52 -21.24
C ILE A 114 -5.63 -12.50 -22.21
N ALA A 115 -4.70 -13.43 -21.96
CA ALA A 115 -3.52 -13.76 -22.77
C ALA A 115 -2.31 -12.83 -22.67
N LEU A 116 -1.56 -12.94 -21.57
CA LEU A 116 -0.14 -13.34 -21.63
C LEU A 116 0.33 -13.76 -20.22
N THR A 117 0.16 -15.05 -19.96
CA THR A 117 0.95 -15.91 -19.06
C THR A 117 1.37 -15.32 -17.72
N ASP A 118 0.71 -15.78 -16.65
CA ASP A 118 1.24 -16.01 -15.30
C ASP A 118 2.42 -15.08 -14.88
N PRO A 119 2.23 -14.12 -13.94
CA PRO A 119 3.28 -13.17 -13.55
C PRO A 119 4.61 -13.83 -13.12
N GLY A 120 4.60 -15.11 -12.73
CA GLY A 120 5.81 -15.91 -12.53
C GLY A 120 6.63 -16.19 -13.79
N ARG A 121 5.99 -16.43 -14.94
CA ARG A 121 6.66 -16.77 -16.22
C ARG A 121 7.37 -15.57 -16.83
N CYS A 122 6.74 -14.39 -16.89
CA CYS A 122 7.41 -13.17 -17.35
C CYS A 122 8.63 -12.86 -16.47
N TYR A 123 8.50 -13.02 -15.15
CA TYR A 123 9.63 -12.85 -14.24
C TYR A 123 10.79 -13.82 -14.51
N MET A 124 10.49 -15.08 -14.87
CA MET A 124 11.50 -16.07 -15.25
C MET A 124 12.20 -15.73 -16.57
N ILE A 125 11.47 -15.26 -17.58
CA ILE A 125 12.05 -14.85 -18.87
C ILE A 125 13.06 -13.71 -18.68
N TYR A 126 12.69 -12.66 -17.93
CA TYR A 126 13.61 -11.55 -17.68
C TYR A 126 14.86 -11.98 -16.88
N LYS A 127 14.75 -12.96 -15.96
CA LYS A 127 15.92 -13.52 -15.28
C LYS A 127 16.87 -14.27 -16.22
N ILE A 128 16.31 -15.06 -17.14
CA ILE A 128 17.10 -15.82 -18.12
C ILE A 128 17.85 -14.85 -19.03
N ILE A 129 17.16 -13.85 -19.58
CA ILE A 129 17.77 -12.83 -20.43
C ILE A 129 18.90 -12.10 -19.68
N MET A 130 18.69 -11.71 -18.42
CA MET A 130 19.76 -11.10 -17.61
C MET A 130 20.97 -12.00 -17.43
N SER A 131 20.74 -13.28 -17.17
CA SER A 131 21.83 -14.23 -16.98
C SER A 131 22.64 -14.42 -18.26
N LEU A 132 21.97 -14.43 -19.42
CA LEU A 132 22.60 -14.50 -20.73
C LEU A 132 23.48 -13.26 -21.02
N VAL A 133 23.04 -12.05 -20.66
CA VAL A 133 23.84 -10.83 -20.82
C VAL A 133 25.14 -10.90 -20.02
N TRP A 134 25.11 -11.43 -18.80
CA TRP A 134 26.33 -11.62 -18.00
C TRP A 134 27.25 -12.71 -18.55
N VAL A 135 26.70 -13.79 -19.13
CA VAL A 135 27.50 -14.81 -19.84
C VAL A 135 28.17 -14.20 -21.06
N GLU A 136 27.46 -13.37 -21.83
CA GLU A 136 28.01 -12.64 -22.97
C GLU A 136 29.12 -11.68 -22.54
N PHE A 137 28.93 -10.93 -21.44
CA PHE A 137 29.97 -10.05 -20.87
C PHE A 137 31.28 -10.82 -20.61
N ILE A 138 31.19 -11.98 -19.94
CA ILE A 138 32.35 -12.83 -19.64
C ILE A 138 32.97 -13.35 -20.94
N GLY A 139 32.14 -13.80 -21.90
CA GLY A 139 32.59 -14.31 -23.19
C GLY A 139 33.36 -13.26 -24.00
N ILE A 140 32.80 -12.06 -24.15
CA ILE A 140 33.44 -10.93 -24.86
C ILE A 140 34.75 -10.55 -24.16
N THR A 141 34.74 -10.37 -22.84
CA THR A 141 35.96 -10.04 -22.07
C THR A 141 37.04 -11.11 -22.27
N THR A 142 36.67 -12.40 -22.27
CA THR A 142 37.62 -13.50 -22.46
C THR A 142 38.21 -13.50 -23.87
N VAL A 143 37.38 -13.31 -24.91
CA VAL A 143 37.85 -13.28 -26.30
C VAL A 143 38.79 -12.09 -26.55
N PHE A 144 38.44 -10.90 -26.03
CA PHE A 144 39.25 -9.70 -26.21
C PHE A 144 40.46 -9.59 -25.26
N THR A 145 40.58 -10.47 -24.27
CA THR A 145 41.81 -10.61 -23.46
C THR A 145 42.72 -11.72 -24.00
N VAL A 146 42.20 -12.95 -24.16
CA VAL A 146 42.98 -14.13 -24.53
C VAL A 146 43.39 -14.09 -26.00
N GLY A 147 42.52 -13.61 -26.90
CA GLY A 147 42.82 -13.52 -28.33
C GLY A 147 44.07 -12.69 -28.61
N PRO A 148 44.14 -11.42 -28.15
CA PRO A 148 45.31 -10.59 -28.39
C PRO A 148 46.59 -11.12 -27.74
N ILE A 149 46.50 -11.79 -26.57
CA ILE A 149 47.63 -12.47 -25.91
C ILE A 149 48.15 -13.64 -26.76
N MET A 150 47.26 -14.41 -27.38
CA MET A 150 47.62 -15.62 -28.10
C MET A 150 48.18 -15.37 -29.51
N TYR A 151 47.67 -14.35 -30.21
CA TYR A 151 47.96 -14.15 -31.64
C TYR A 151 48.89 -12.98 -31.95
N THR A 152 48.86 -11.92 -31.16
CA THR A 152 49.47 -10.63 -31.53
C THR A 152 50.39 -10.05 -30.46
N TRP A 153 50.29 -10.50 -29.20
CA TRP A 153 51.01 -9.96 -28.05
C TRP A 153 50.89 -8.44 -27.88
N GLU A 154 49.79 -7.87 -28.37
CA GLU A 154 49.45 -6.44 -28.29
C GLU A 154 47.99 -6.30 -27.83
N PRO A 155 47.64 -5.36 -26.94
CA PRO A 155 46.29 -5.24 -26.42
C PRO A 155 45.28 -4.83 -27.49
N MET A 156 44.00 -5.15 -27.27
CA MET A 156 42.91 -4.75 -28.18
C MET A 156 42.71 -3.23 -28.19
N LEU A 157 42.57 -2.65 -26.99
CA LEU A 157 42.46 -1.22 -26.76
C LEU A 157 43.68 -0.77 -25.96
N GLU A 158 44.32 0.27 -26.47
CA GLU A 158 45.45 0.95 -25.84
C GLU A 158 44.99 2.35 -25.41
N PHE A 159 45.52 2.86 -24.31
CA PHE A 159 45.27 4.25 -23.91
C PHE A 159 46.32 5.16 -24.56
N ASP A 160 45.87 6.10 -25.40
CA ASP A 160 46.73 7.07 -26.07
C ASP A 160 47.04 8.23 -25.11
N PHE A 161 48.28 8.29 -24.62
CA PHE A 161 48.72 9.33 -23.67
C PHE A 161 48.92 10.71 -24.32
N ASP A 162 49.11 10.79 -25.64
CA ASP A 162 49.27 12.07 -26.36
C ASP A 162 47.93 12.78 -26.56
N HIS A 163 46.85 12.01 -26.61
CA HIS A 163 45.49 12.48 -26.89
C HIS A 163 44.48 12.16 -25.79
N TYR A 164 44.91 11.52 -24.69
CA TYR A 164 44.13 11.13 -23.51
C TYR A 164 42.82 10.38 -23.83
N HIS A 165 42.87 9.35 -24.66
CA HIS A 165 41.70 8.53 -24.99
C HIS A 165 42.05 7.07 -25.27
N TRP A 166 41.07 6.17 -25.09
CA TRP A 166 41.20 4.78 -25.51
C TRP A 166 41.06 4.66 -27.03
N ARG A 167 41.99 3.96 -27.67
CA ARG A 167 41.99 3.70 -29.12
C ARG A 167 42.28 2.23 -29.43
N ILE A 168 41.80 1.76 -30.58
CA ILE A 168 42.15 0.43 -31.09
C ILE A 168 43.63 0.43 -31.48
N HIS A 169 44.39 -0.54 -30.95
CA HIS A 169 45.82 -0.66 -31.21
C HIS A 169 46.08 -0.83 -32.71
N PRO A 170 47.07 -0.13 -33.31
CA PRO A 170 47.32 -0.18 -34.75
C PRO A 170 47.54 -1.59 -35.29
N ALA A 171 48.21 -2.46 -34.53
CA ALA A 171 48.48 -3.85 -34.93
C ALA A 171 47.21 -4.72 -35.03
N GLN A 172 46.12 -4.32 -34.37
CA GLN A 172 44.83 -5.01 -34.43
C GLN A 172 43.98 -4.54 -35.60
N ARG A 173 44.28 -3.39 -36.22
CA ARG A 173 43.46 -2.81 -37.29
C ARG A 173 43.45 -3.73 -38.51
N GLY A 174 42.26 -4.25 -38.84
CA GLY A 174 42.04 -5.11 -40.01
C GLY A 174 42.09 -6.61 -39.71
N GLY A 175 42.48 -7.01 -38.49
CA GLY A 175 42.44 -8.40 -38.03
C GLY A 175 41.02 -8.89 -37.70
N LEU A 176 40.83 -10.21 -37.62
CA LEU A 176 39.53 -10.85 -37.38
C LEU A 176 38.83 -10.33 -36.11
N LEU A 177 39.57 -10.14 -35.01
CA LEU A 177 39.03 -9.61 -33.75
C LEU A 177 38.53 -8.15 -33.89
N SER A 178 39.22 -7.32 -34.69
CA SER A 178 38.77 -5.96 -34.98
C SER A 178 37.50 -5.91 -35.85
N GLN A 179 37.36 -6.87 -36.78
CA GLN A 179 36.15 -7.00 -37.57
C GLN A 179 34.96 -7.45 -36.72
N ILE A 180 35.17 -8.41 -35.80
CA ILE A 180 34.15 -8.85 -34.85
C ILE A 180 33.73 -7.70 -33.93
N ALA A 181 34.69 -6.94 -33.37
CA ALA A 181 34.40 -5.76 -32.56
C ALA A 181 33.57 -4.72 -33.32
N PHE A 182 33.97 -4.41 -34.56
CA PHE A 182 33.25 -3.49 -35.44
C PHE A 182 31.82 -3.96 -35.72
N ILE A 183 31.61 -5.26 -35.97
CA ILE A 183 30.27 -5.82 -36.19
C ILE A 183 29.41 -5.68 -34.93
N LEU A 184 29.93 -6.05 -33.76
CA LEU A 184 29.21 -5.96 -32.48
C LEU A 184 28.82 -4.51 -32.12
N GLU A 185 29.73 -3.56 -32.36
CA GLU A 185 29.46 -2.15 -32.14
C GLU A 185 28.44 -1.59 -33.15
N SER A 186 28.57 -1.99 -34.42
CA SER A 186 27.65 -1.56 -35.49
C SER A 186 26.24 -2.11 -35.27
N THR A 187 26.08 -3.36 -34.84
CA THR A 187 24.77 -3.94 -34.50
C THR A 187 24.17 -3.27 -33.27
N SER A 188 24.98 -2.96 -32.25
CA SER A 188 24.54 -2.22 -31.07
C SER A 188 24.06 -0.80 -31.42
N LEU A 189 24.74 -0.11 -32.35
CA LEU A 189 24.32 1.19 -32.87
C LEU A 189 23.01 1.11 -33.65
N LEU A 190 22.87 0.13 -34.56
CA LEU A 190 21.64 -0.05 -35.33
C LEU A 190 20.46 -0.35 -34.40
N LEU A 191 20.67 -1.17 -33.37
CA LEU A 191 19.68 -1.44 -32.34
C LEU A 191 19.32 -0.17 -31.57
N ALA A 192 20.30 0.63 -31.14
CA ALA A 192 20.06 1.90 -30.45
C ALA A 192 19.26 2.87 -31.32
N LEU A 193 19.61 3.05 -32.60
CA LEU A 193 18.87 3.91 -33.55
C LEU A 193 17.43 3.43 -33.77
N PHE A 194 17.24 2.12 -33.95
CA PHE A 194 15.91 1.54 -34.04
C PHE A 194 15.06 1.84 -32.79
N CYS A 195 15.67 1.71 -31.61
CA CYS A 195 15.00 1.98 -30.35
C CYS A 195 14.66 3.45 -30.14
N ILE A 196 15.52 4.38 -30.57
CA ILE A 196 15.23 5.82 -30.56
C ILE A 196 13.99 6.12 -31.39
N ILE A 197 13.93 5.60 -32.62
CA ILE A 197 12.81 5.82 -33.54
C ILE A 197 11.51 5.25 -32.96
N VAL A 198 11.54 3.98 -32.52
CA VAL A 198 10.39 3.31 -31.93
C VAL A 198 9.90 4.06 -30.68
N THR A 199 10.82 4.39 -29.76
CA THR A 199 10.50 5.11 -28.52
C THR A 199 9.93 6.50 -28.80
N TYR A 200 10.49 7.24 -29.76
CA TYR A 200 10.00 8.56 -30.17
C TYR A 200 8.57 8.51 -30.71
N VAL A 201 8.30 7.59 -31.65
CA VAL A 201 6.96 7.39 -32.23
C VAL A 201 5.94 7.09 -31.14
N ILE A 202 6.33 6.33 -30.11
CA ILE A 202 5.45 5.94 -29.00
C ILE A 202 5.21 7.09 -28.03
N ILE A 203 6.26 7.80 -27.63
CA ILE A 203 6.13 9.03 -26.81
C ILE A 203 5.19 10.00 -27.52
N PHE A 204 5.37 10.19 -28.84
CA PHE A 204 4.55 11.08 -29.64
C PHE A 204 3.09 10.62 -29.70
N ARG A 205 2.84 9.33 -29.99
CA ARG A 205 1.49 8.74 -30.00
C ARG A 205 0.80 8.84 -28.64
N LYS A 206 1.51 8.56 -27.54
CA LYS A 206 0.95 8.64 -26.17
C LYS A 206 0.70 10.07 -25.72
N LYS A 207 1.54 11.02 -26.14
CA LYS A 207 1.31 12.45 -25.91
C LYS A 207 0.08 12.95 -26.68
N LEU A 208 -0.15 12.44 -27.89
CA LEU A 208 -1.38 12.66 -28.66
C LEU A 208 -2.61 12.02 -28.00
N GLU A 209 -2.51 10.79 -27.48
CA GLU A 209 -3.59 10.14 -26.73
C GLU A 209 -3.92 10.91 -25.43
N LEU A 210 -2.91 11.42 -24.71
CA LEU A 210 -3.09 12.30 -23.54
C LEU A 210 -3.75 13.63 -23.89
N ALA A 211 -3.42 14.22 -25.04
CA ALA A 211 -4.05 15.46 -25.50
C ALA A 211 -5.52 15.27 -25.90
N LYS A 212 -5.93 14.03 -26.22
CA LYS A 212 -7.31 13.66 -26.59
C LYS A 212 -8.13 13.13 -25.41
N LEU A 213 -7.52 12.89 -24.25
CA LEU A 213 -8.20 12.42 -23.05
C LEU A 213 -8.97 13.58 -22.38
N PRO A 214 -10.27 13.43 -22.06
CA PRO A 214 -11.03 14.46 -21.36
C PRO A 214 -10.45 14.69 -19.96
N SER A 215 -10.54 15.92 -19.43
CA SER A 215 -9.88 16.33 -18.17
C SER A 215 -10.31 15.53 -16.92
N LYS A 216 -11.36 14.69 -17.03
CA LYS A 216 -11.91 13.80 -15.99
C LYS A 216 -11.15 12.49 -15.76
N ARG A 217 -10.15 12.09 -16.57
CA ARG A 217 -9.34 10.85 -16.35
C ARG A 217 -7.95 11.15 -15.76
N GLN A 218 -7.91 11.79 -14.59
CA GLN A 218 -6.64 12.25 -14.01
C GLN A 218 -5.74 11.11 -13.50
N ASP A 219 -6.28 10.01 -12.98
CA ASP A 219 -5.45 8.91 -12.45
C ASP A 219 -4.79 8.06 -13.55
N LEU A 220 -5.53 7.79 -14.64
CA LEU A 220 -4.95 7.18 -15.83
C LEU A 220 -3.89 8.10 -16.44
N SER A 221 -4.12 9.42 -16.44
CA SER A 221 -3.13 10.39 -16.90
C SER A 221 -1.88 10.42 -16.02
N ALA A 222 -2.00 10.23 -14.70
CA ALA A 222 -0.89 10.22 -13.76
C ALA A 222 -0.04 8.93 -13.87
N LEU A 223 -0.69 7.77 -14.03
CA LEU A 223 -0.04 6.49 -14.30
C LEU A 223 0.68 6.50 -15.66
N LEU A 224 0.00 6.99 -16.70
CA LEU A 224 0.57 7.12 -18.03
C LEU A 224 1.72 8.15 -18.05
N ALA A 225 1.58 9.27 -17.34
CA ALA A 225 2.65 10.25 -17.16
C ALA A 225 3.87 9.66 -16.43
N LYS A 226 3.66 8.73 -15.48
CA LYS A 226 4.75 8.01 -14.82
C LYS A 226 5.49 7.10 -15.80
N HIS A 227 4.78 6.36 -16.67
CA HIS A 227 5.41 5.53 -17.70
C HIS A 227 6.14 6.37 -18.75
N ILE A 228 5.55 7.50 -19.17
CA ILE A 228 6.17 8.44 -20.12
C ILE A 228 7.45 9.06 -19.55
N ARG A 229 7.49 9.41 -18.24
CA ARG A 229 8.72 9.91 -17.60
C ARG A 229 9.87 8.89 -17.66
N HIS A 230 9.59 7.62 -17.42
CA HIS A 230 10.62 6.57 -17.53
C HIS A 230 11.03 6.31 -18.99
N LEU A 231 10.10 6.44 -19.93
CA LEU A 231 10.38 6.32 -21.37
C LEU A 231 11.23 7.49 -21.90
N TYR A 232 11.08 8.68 -21.31
CA TYR A 232 11.94 9.82 -21.59
C TYR A 232 13.38 9.57 -21.11
N GLN A 233 13.56 8.96 -19.93
CA GLN A 233 14.89 8.57 -19.45
C GLN A 233 15.59 7.59 -20.39
N THR A 234 14.90 6.55 -20.87
CA THR A 234 15.49 5.60 -21.83
C THR A 234 15.81 6.24 -23.17
N PHE A 235 14.95 7.13 -23.66
CA PHE A 235 15.20 7.92 -24.85
C PHE A 235 16.45 8.80 -24.72
N SER A 236 16.59 9.53 -23.61
CA SER A 236 17.77 10.36 -23.34
C SER A 236 19.07 9.56 -23.28
N LEU A 237 19.04 8.36 -22.70
CA LEU A 237 20.20 7.46 -22.67
C LEU A 237 20.60 7.01 -24.07
N PHE A 238 19.66 6.56 -24.89
CA PHE A 238 19.97 6.14 -26.24
C PHE A 238 20.43 7.28 -27.15
N LEU A 239 19.83 8.47 -27.02
CA LEU A 239 20.28 9.65 -27.76
C LEU A 239 21.72 9.99 -27.40
N TYR A 240 22.09 9.93 -26.12
CA TYR A 240 23.44 10.19 -25.66
C TYR A 240 24.45 9.15 -26.19
N VAL A 241 24.10 7.86 -26.10
CA VAL A 241 24.89 6.76 -26.66
C VAL A 241 25.05 6.90 -28.18
N GLY A 242 23.97 7.26 -28.89
CA GLY A 242 24.01 7.49 -30.35
C GLY A 242 24.94 8.64 -30.74
N ILE A 243 24.92 9.74 -29.97
CA ILE A 243 25.83 10.87 -30.16
C ILE A 243 27.29 10.44 -29.94
N LEU A 244 27.57 9.72 -28.84
CA LEU A 244 28.89 9.19 -28.53
C LEU A 244 29.45 8.32 -29.67
N ILE A 245 28.64 7.40 -30.20
CA ILE A 245 29.08 6.51 -31.28
C ILE A 245 29.29 7.29 -32.59
N ALA A 246 28.43 8.28 -32.88
CA ALA A 246 28.63 9.15 -34.04
C ALA A 246 29.94 9.93 -33.98
N PHE A 247 30.37 10.35 -32.78
CA PHE A 247 31.70 10.95 -32.56
C PHE A 247 32.84 9.93 -32.70
N PHE A 248 32.66 8.72 -32.19
CA PHE A 248 33.68 7.66 -32.23
C PHE A 248 33.95 7.16 -33.66
N TYR A 249 32.89 6.89 -34.45
CA TYR A 249 33.01 6.30 -35.79
C TYR A 249 33.31 7.31 -36.90
N ASN A 250 32.87 8.56 -36.78
CA ASN A 250 33.33 9.63 -37.68
C ASN A 250 34.75 10.10 -37.38
N GLY A 251 35.47 9.41 -36.47
CA GLY A 251 36.85 9.66 -36.09
C GLY A 251 37.79 9.89 -37.27
N LYS A 252 37.60 9.22 -38.42
CA LYS A 252 38.42 9.43 -39.64
C LYS A 252 38.34 10.85 -40.24
N TYR A 253 37.23 11.56 -40.08
CA TYR A 253 37.07 12.97 -40.48
C TYR A 253 37.38 13.94 -39.33
N LEU A 254 37.51 13.43 -38.11
CA LEU A 254 37.84 14.13 -36.88
C LEU A 254 39.33 13.96 -36.49
N VAL A 255 40.16 13.32 -37.31
CA VAL A 255 41.61 13.11 -37.05
C VAL A 255 42.39 14.44 -36.99
N THR A 256 41.80 15.54 -37.47
CA THR A 256 42.31 16.92 -37.28
C THR A 256 41.70 17.63 -36.07
N LEU A 257 41.10 16.90 -35.12
CA LEU A 257 40.63 17.49 -33.88
C LEU A 257 41.83 17.90 -33.01
N PRO A 258 41.83 19.13 -32.45
CA PRO A 258 42.81 19.52 -31.47
C PRO A 258 42.73 18.60 -30.24
N ARG A 259 43.86 18.39 -29.53
CA ARG A 259 43.95 17.58 -28.29
C ARG A 259 42.80 17.78 -27.30
N ILE A 260 42.26 19.00 -27.24
CA ILE A 260 41.10 19.39 -26.42
C ILE A 260 39.85 18.56 -26.71
N ALA A 261 39.60 18.20 -27.97
CA ALA A 261 38.40 17.45 -28.32
C ALA A 261 38.52 15.95 -27.99
N CYS A 262 39.72 15.37 -28.00
CA CYS A 262 39.92 14.00 -27.52
C CYS A 262 39.71 13.92 -26.00
N ILE A 263 40.17 14.92 -25.25
CA ILE A 263 39.87 15.07 -23.80
C ILE A 263 38.35 15.17 -23.59
N LEU A 264 37.64 15.94 -24.42
CA LEU A 264 36.19 16.06 -24.34
C LEU A 264 35.48 14.73 -24.60
N VAL A 265 35.94 13.95 -25.59
CA VAL A 265 35.39 12.62 -25.88
C VAL A 265 35.59 11.68 -24.68
N ASN A 266 36.78 11.63 -24.10
CA ASN A 266 37.05 10.83 -22.91
C ASN A 266 36.14 11.24 -21.73
N PHE A 267 35.98 12.55 -21.52
CA PHE A 267 35.07 13.08 -20.51
C PHE A 267 33.60 12.67 -20.77
N LEU A 268 33.12 12.70 -22.02
CA LEU A 268 31.78 12.25 -22.37
C LEU A 268 31.58 10.74 -22.11
N TYR A 269 32.62 9.92 -22.27
CA TYR A 269 32.60 8.51 -21.87
C TYR A 269 32.48 8.33 -20.35
N ILE A 270 33.15 9.16 -19.55
CA ILE A 270 33.00 9.16 -18.09
C ILE A 270 31.58 9.57 -17.70
N VAL A 271 31.04 10.61 -18.33
CA VAL A 271 29.66 11.08 -18.10
C VAL A 271 28.63 10.00 -18.45
N ASN A 272 28.88 9.18 -19.47
CA ASN A 272 28.00 8.05 -19.81
C ASN A 272 27.75 7.13 -18.61
N GLY A 273 28.79 6.82 -17.84
CA GLY A 273 28.70 5.96 -16.65
C GLY A 273 27.91 6.58 -15.49
N GLY A 274 27.70 7.90 -15.46
CA GLY A 274 26.92 8.58 -14.42
C GLY A 274 25.53 9.04 -14.87
N LEU A 275 25.29 9.13 -16.18
CA LEU A 275 24.10 9.76 -16.75
C LEU A 275 22.80 9.07 -16.36
N ASN A 276 22.80 7.73 -16.34
CA ASN A 276 21.61 6.94 -16.04
C ASN A 276 21.09 7.18 -14.61
N SER A 277 21.98 7.29 -13.63
CA SER A 277 21.64 7.63 -12.25
C SER A 277 21.12 9.06 -12.10
N ILE A 278 21.73 10.02 -12.79
CA ILE A 278 21.26 11.41 -12.80
C ILE A 278 19.84 11.46 -13.38
N LEU A 279 19.61 10.81 -14.51
CA LEU A 279 18.30 10.73 -15.15
C LEU A 279 17.28 10.05 -14.23
N LEU A 280 17.66 8.99 -13.50
CA LEU A 280 16.76 8.34 -12.54
C LEU A 280 16.35 9.28 -11.39
N VAL A 281 17.28 10.09 -10.86
CA VAL A 281 16.98 11.10 -9.83
C VAL A 281 16.06 12.20 -10.37
N LEU A 282 16.25 12.59 -11.64
CA LEU A 282 15.43 13.59 -12.31
C LEU A 282 14.02 13.07 -12.62
N THR A 283 13.85 11.82 -13.04
CA THR A 283 12.54 11.27 -13.41
C THR A 283 11.74 10.74 -12.22
N ASN A 284 12.41 10.27 -11.16
CA ASN A 284 11.77 9.62 -10.02
C ASN A 284 11.68 10.52 -8.77
N GLY A 285 10.49 11.08 -8.53
CA GLY A 285 10.22 11.95 -7.39
C GLY A 285 10.30 11.26 -6.01
N VAL A 286 10.29 9.93 -5.93
CA VAL A 286 10.51 9.20 -4.66
C VAL A 286 11.99 9.22 -4.31
N ILE A 287 12.84 8.89 -5.28
CA ILE A 287 14.31 8.91 -5.12
C ILE A 287 14.78 10.31 -4.76
N ARG A 288 14.25 11.35 -5.42
CA ARG A 288 14.56 12.75 -5.10
C ARG A 288 14.23 13.12 -3.65
N ARG A 289 13.07 12.68 -3.14
CA ARG A 289 12.66 12.92 -1.75
C ARG A 289 13.54 12.17 -0.74
N LEU A 290 13.95 10.95 -1.06
CA LEU A 290 14.88 10.17 -0.24
C LEU A 290 16.28 10.81 -0.20
N LEU A 291 16.78 11.27 -1.36
CA LEU A 291 18.03 12.02 -1.46
C LEU A 291 17.98 13.29 -0.58
N SER A 292 16.90 14.06 -0.68
CA SER A 292 16.71 15.28 0.11
C SER A 292 16.69 15.02 1.62
N ARG A 293 16.05 13.91 2.07
CA ARG A 293 16.07 13.51 3.48
C ARG A 293 17.46 13.11 3.96
N PHE A 294 18.23 12.39 3.13
CA PHE A 294 19.60 12.02 3.44
C PHE A 294 20.51 13.25 3.62
N PHE A 295 20.45 14.22 2.71
CA PHE A 295 21.21 15.47 2.86
C PHE A 295 20.73 16.34 4.03
N CYS A 296 19.43 16.36 4.34
CA CYS A 296 18.90 17.05 5.53
C CYS A 296 19.36 16.40 6.85
N PHE A 297 19.54 15.08 6.90
CA PHE A 297 20.07 14.37 8.07
C PHE A 297 21.50 14.80 8.39
N PHE A 298 22.37 14.92 7.38
CA PHE A 298 23.73 15.44 7.57
C PHE A 298 23.75 16.92 7.97
N ARG A 299 22.79 17.73 7.50
CA ARG A 299 22.65 19.14 7.89
C ARG A 299 22.24 19.33 9.35
N LYS A 300 21.45 18.41 9.94
CA LYS A 300 21.06 18.44 11.35
C LYS A 300 22.19 18.04 12.32
N ASN A 301 23.18 17.28 11.86
CA ASN A 301 24.32 16.85 12.69
C ASN A 301 25.46 17.90 12.77
N HIS A 302 25.37 19.01 12.04
CA HIS A 302 26.40 20.07 12.04
C HIS A 302 26.02 21.37 12.80
N VAL A 303 24.91 21.39 13.53
CA VAL A 303 24.55 22.53 14.40
C VAL A 303 24.98 22.22 15.84
N PRO A 304 25.90 22.98 16.46
CA PRO A 304 26.26 22.80 17.86
C PRO A 304 25.06 23.18 18.75
N ARG A 305 24.65 22.26 19.63
CA ARG A 305 23.61 22.51 20.65
C ARG A 305 24.09 23.62 21.61
N PRO A 306 23.30 24.67 21.88
CA PRO A 306 23.61 25.57 22.98
C PRO A 306 23.41 24.86 24.32
N LYS A 307 24.38 25.07 25.22
CA LYS A 307 24.39 24.63 26.63
C LYS A 307 23.45 25.50 27.48
N ASN A 308 23.02 24.94 28.62
CA ASN A 308 22.22 25.47 29.75
C ASN A 308 20.73 25.04 29.70
N SER A 309 20.37 23.85 30.22
CA SER A 309 20.06 23.48 31.63
C SER A 309 18.69 23.96 32.13
N PRO A 310 17.98 23.28 33.06
CA PRO A 310 18.36 22.07 33.81
C PRO A 310 17.34 20.90 33.77
N LYS A 311 17.80 19.76 34.30
CA LYS A 311 17.04 18.54 34.61
C LYS A 311 16.28 18.68 35.94
N THR A 312 15.05 18.18 36.00
CA THR A 312 14.38 17.64 37.21
C THR A 312 13.16 16.85 36.72
N GLN A 313 13.12 15.51 36.73
CA GLN A 313 12.72 14.67 37.86
C GLN A 313 11.63 15.32 38.74
N PHE A 314 10.38 14.87 38.66
CA PHE A 314 9.68 14.12 39.72
C PHE A 314 8.14 14.18 39.65
N TYR A 315 7.55 13.07 40.14
CA TYR A 315 6.28 12.89 40.84
C TYR A 315 4.93 12.90 40.11
N VAL A 316 4.39 11.67 40.02
CA VAL A 316 2.99 11.33 40.29
C VAL A 316 2.50 12.01 41.56
N ARG A 317 1.35 12.70 41.50
CA ARG A 317 0.52 12.94 42.69
C ARG A 317 -0.96 13.00 42.31
N GLN A 318 -1.72 12.09 42.90
CA GLN A 318 -3.18 12.09 42.97
C GLN A 318 -3.71 13.23 43.86
N ALA A 319 -4.90 13.71 43.49
CA ALA A 319 -6.02 14.24 44.28
C ALA A 319 -5.82 15.37 45.32
N ALA A 320 -6.55 16.48 45.14
CA ALA A 320 -7.64 16.94 46.04
C ALA A 320 -8.01 18.45 45.83
N GLY A 321 -9.30 18.72 45.64
CA GLY A 321 -10.10 19.75 46.36
C GLY A 321 -9.80 21.27 46.28
N ALA A 322 -10.86 21.99 45.88
CA ALA A 322 -11.32 23.31 46.37
C ALA A 322 -10.80 24.63 45.74
N GLY A 323 -11.76 25.46 45.28
CA GLY A 323 -11.93 26.83 45.80
C GLY A 323 -11.57 28.04 44.92
N ASN A 324 -12.61 28.61 44.29
CA ASN A 324 -12.95 30.04 44.16
C ASN A 324 -12.09 31.11 43.44
N MET A 325 -12.86 31.90 42.66
CA MET A 325 -12.88 33.37 42.45
C MET A 325 -11.92 34.08 41.48
N GLU A 326 -12.52 34.54 40.38
CA GLU A 326 -12.61 35.93 39.90
C GLU A 326 -11.38 36.86 40.00
N SER A 327 -10.98 37.46 38.86
CA SER A 327 -11.40 38.83 38.50
C SER A 327 -10.42 39.54 37.54
N LEU A 328 -11.01 40.48 36.76
CA LEU A 328 -10.44 41.68 36.13
C LEU A 328 -9.56 41.51 34.87
N ARG A 329 -10.06 41.82 33.66
CA ARG A 329 -10.40 43.13 33.02
C ARG A 329 -9.20 43.86 32.39
N HIS A 330 -9.43 44.20 31.11
CA HIS A 330 -8.99 45.42 30.39
C HIS A 330 -7.49 45.52 30.05
N GLN A 331 -7.05 46.07 28.92
CA GLN A 331 -7.70 46.79 27.84
C GLN A 331 -6.70 47.03 26.70
N ASN A 332 -7.25 47.38 25.53
CA ASN A 332 -6.74 48.34 24.55
C ASN A 332 -5.65 47.85 23.58
N ASP A 333 -5.97 47.74 22.28
CA ASP A 333 -6.17 48.83 21.28
C ASP A 333 -4.80 49.32 20.74
N LEU A 334 -4.52 49.59 19.48
CA LEU A 334 -5.31 49.95 18.29
C LEU A 334 -4.36 49.92 17.06
N ASN A 335 -4.93 49.71 15.88
CA ASN A 335 -4.55 50.31 14.56
C ASN A 335 -3.23 49.88 13.88
N HIS A 336 -3.12 49.76 12.55
CA HIS A 336 -3.89 50.35 11.44
C HIS A 336 -3.71 49.57 10.12
N ASP A 337 -4.80 49.45 9.36
CA ASP A 337 -5.00 49.76 7.92
C ASP A 337 -4.19 49.02 6.82
N LYS A 338 -4.85 48.15 6.02
CA LYS A 338 -5.58 48.39 4.73
C LYS A 338 -4.63 48.50 3.53
N ALA A 339 -4.86 47.98 2.32
CA ALA A 339 -5.97 47.34 1.61
C ALA A 339 -5.33 46.46 0.48
N LEU A 340 -5.96 45.41 -0.04
CA LEU A 340 -6.88 45.52 -1.18
C LEU A 340 -7.68 44.21 -1.31
N GLU A 341 -9.00 44.36 -1.27
CA GLU A 341 -10.01 43.36 -1.59
C GLU A 341 -10.18 43.21 -3.10
N PHE A 342 -10.44 41.98 -3.55
CA PHE A 342 -11.47 41.71 -4.54
C PHE A 342 -12.30 40.51 -4.04
N ALA A 343 -13.61 40.72 -4.02
CA ALA A 343 -14.59 40.01 -3.21
C ALA A 343 -15.30 38.83 -3.92
N ALA A 344 -15.97 38.04 -3.08
CA ALA A 344 -17.15 37.17 -3.27
C ALA A 344 -16.87 35.66 -3.04
N GLY A 345 -17.46 34.97 -2.06
CA GLY A 345 -18.46 35.38 -1.08
C GLY A 345 -18.61 34.34 0.04
N ASP A 346 -18.91 34.85 1.23
CA ASP A 346 -19.09 34.14 2.49
C ASP A 346 -20.33 33.24 2.54
N CYS A 347 -20.23 32.12 3.24
CA CYS A 347 -21.30 31.70 4.15
C CYS A 347 -20.74 30.89 5.34
N CYS A 348 -21.12 31.34 6.54
CA CYS A 348 -21.10 30.65 7.85
C CYS A 348 -19.79 30.63 8.67
N THR A 349 -19.53 31.73 9.38
CA THR A 349 -18.90 31.71 10.71
C THR A 349 -19.97 31.80 11.79
N ARG A 350 -20.25 30.69 12.47
CA ARG A 350 -20.91 30.68 13.79
C ARG A 350 -19.91 30.14 14.81
N SER A 351 -19.65 30.92 15.85
CA SER A 351 -18.71 30.65 16.93
C SER A 351 -19.05 29.33 17.64
N VAL A 352 -18.15 28.34 17.55
CA VAL A 352 -18.24 27.10 18.34
C VAL A 352 -17.64 27.37 19.72
N ALA A 353 -18.48 27.28 20.75
CA ALA A 353 -18.04 27.27 22.13
C ALA A 353 -17.10 26.08 22.38
N ARG A 354 -16.01 26.35 23.10
CA ARG A 354 -14.93 25.41 23.46
C ARG A 354 -15.52 24.23 24.26
N ARG A 355 -15.77 23.08 23.60
CA ARG A 355 -16.15 21.82 24.28
C ARG A 355 -14.92 21.26 25.00
N LYS A 356 -15.10 20.86 26.27
CA LYS A 356 -14.10 20.08 27.02
C LYS A 356 -13.84 18.77 26.27
N ALA A 357 -12.57 18.37 26.19
CA ALA A 357 -12.18 17.07 25.64
C ALA A 357 -12.88 15.95 26.44
N SER A 358 -13.74 15.19 25.78
CA SER A 358 -14.32 13.95 26.30
C SER A 358 -13.24 12.88 26.34
N GLN A 359 -13.05 12.26 27.50
CA GLN A 359 -12.18 11.10 27.65
C GLN A 359 -12.94 9.83 27.25
N PRO A 360 -12.29 8.85 26.59
CA PRO A 360 -12.93 7.60 26.19
C PRO A 360 -13.40 6.81 27.43
N ILE A 361 -14.61 6.25 27.36
CA ILE A 361 -15.14 5.34 28.38
C ILE A 361 -14.48 3.97 28.20
N ALA A 362 -13.61 3.61 29.13
CA ALA A 362 -13.09 2.26 29.25
C ALA A 362 -14.21 1.29 29.65
N VAL A 363 -14.24 0.11 29.04
CA VAL A 363 -15.05 -1.00 29.54
C VAL A 363 -14.57 -1.32 30.96
N ALA A 364 -15.50 -1.50 31.90
CA ALA A 364 -15.16 -1.67 33.31
C ALA A 364 -14.28 -2.92 33.54
N PRO A 365 -13.13 -2.80 34.22
CA PRO A 365 -12.22 -3.91 34.45
C PRO A 365 -12.65 -4.67 35.71
N ILE A 366 -13.67 -5.52 35.62
CA ILE A 366 -14.01 -6.40 36.77
C ILE A 366 -14.25 -7.81 36.26
N ALA A 367 -13.17 -8.56 36.08
CA ALA A 367 -13.24 -10.01 36.14
C ALA A 367 -13.40 -10.43 37.62
N PRO A 368 -14.30 -11.35 37.97
CA PRO A 368 -14.38 -11.89 39.33
C PRO A 368 -13.05 -12.51 39.77
N PRO A 369 -12.70 -12.52 41.08
CA PRO A 369 -11.42 -13.04 41.60
C PRO A 369 -11.17 -14.53 41.32
N VAL A 370 -12.17 -15.27 40.82
CA VAL A 370 -12.02 -16.66 40.36
C VAL A 370 -11.20 -16.76 39.07
N PHE A 371 -11.10 -15.67 38.29
CA PHE A 371 -10.47 -15.66 36.96
C PHE A 371 -9.00 -15.20 36.96
N ASP A 372 -8.45 -14.74 38.08
CA ASP A 372 -7.03 -14.38 38.19
C ASP A 372 -6.11 -15.58 37.96
N ASN A 373 -6.58 -16.79 38.30
CA ASN A 373 -5.87 -18.04 38.02
C ASN A 373 -5.97 -18.49 36.54
N LEU A 374 -6.91 -17.94 35.76
CA LEU A 374 -7.13 -18.24 34.33
C LEU A 374 -6.32 -17.31 33.41
N LEU A 375 -5.93 -16.12 33.88
CA LEU A 375 -4.96 -15.26 33.16
C LEU A 375 -3.60 -15.96 32.94
N ALA A 376 -3.31 -17.01 33.72
CA ALA A 376 -2.13 -17.86 33.57
C ALA A 376 -2.13 -18.72 32.28
N PHE A 377 -3.26 -18.82 31.57
CA PHE A 377 -3.31 -19.50 30.27
C PHE A 377 -2.86 -18.60 29.11
N SER A 378 -2.66 -17.29 29.33
CA SER A 378 -2.10 -16.43 28.30
C SER A 378 -0.61 -16.75 28.10
N PRO A 379 -0.16 -17.05 26.87
CA PRO A 379 1.25 -17.27 26.61
C PRO A 379 2.04 -16.02 27.00
N ASN A 380 3.23 -16.20 27.59
CA ASN A 380 4.15 -15.11 27.96
C ASN A 380 4.16 -14.00 26.88
N PRO A 381 4.19 -12.70 27.27
CA PRO A 381 4.10 -11.57 26.35
C PRO A 381 5.07 -11.77 25.19
N ARG A 382 4.51 -11.95 23.99
CA ARG A 382 5.28 -12.31 22.80
C ARG A 382 6.15 -11.10 22.44
N SER A 383 7.46 -11.26 22.54
CA SER A 383 8.42 -10.18 22.33
C SER A 383 8.27 -9.58 20.93
N SER A 384 8.08 -8.27 20.89
CA SER A 384 8.11 -7.36 19.72
C SER A 384 7.06 -7.60 18.63
N HIS A 385 5.96 -6.83 18.70
CA HIS A 385 5.22 -6.44 17.50
C HIS A 385 6.08 -5.45 16.71
N PRO A 386 6.35 -5.68 15.42
CA PRO A 386 6.86 -4.63 14.56
C PRO A 386 5.70 -3.69 14.20
N THR A 387 5.46 -2.68 15.03
CA THR A 387 4.55 -1.55 14.73
C THR A 387 5.20 -0.63 13.69
N SER A 388 5.50 -1.13 12.50
CA SER A 388 5.93 -0.25 11.40
C SER A 388 4.70 0.27 10.67
N LEU A 389 4.17 1.39 11.15
CA LEU A 389 3.21 2.21 10.39
C LEU A 389 3.86 2.59 9.06
N SER A 390 3.43 1.96 7.95
CA SER A 390 3.88 2.38 6.64
C SER A 390 3.03 3.57 6.19
N ARG A 391 3.68 4.73 6.12
CA ARG A 391 3.08 6.02 5.78
C ARG A 391 2.93 6.12 4.26
N LEU A 392 1.70 6.03 3.73
CA LEU A 392 1.46 6.19 2.27
C LEU A 392 1.51 7.66 1.85
N SER A 393 1.08 8.56 2.72
CA SER A 393 1.10 10.01 2.53
C SER A 393 1.30 10.71 3.88
N SER A 394 1.42 12.04 3.92
CA SER A 394 1.59 12.78 5.18
C SER A 394 0.51 12.44 6.23
N ASN A 395 -0.67 11.96 5.81
CA ASN A 395 -1.85 11.83 6.65
C ASN A 395 -2.57 10.46 6.54
N ILE A 396 -2.02 9.47 5.81
CA ILE A 396 -2.62 8.13 5.65
C ILE A 396 -1.61 7.05 6.03
N TYR A 397 -2.02 6.16 6.93
CA TYR A 397 -1.24 5.03 7.43
C TYR A 397 -1.89 3.70 7.00
N ILE A 398 -1.08 2.73 6.54
CA ILE A 398 -1.53 1.43 6.01
C ILE A 398 -0.60 0.33 6.53
N ALA A 399 -1.15 -0.84 6.88
CA ALA A 399 -0.35 -2.06 7.17
C ALA A 399 -1.13 -3.38 6.95
N SER A 400 -1.00 -4.14 5.86
CA SER A 400 -1.79 -5.38 5.55
C SER A 400 -2.07 -6.43 6.67
N SER A 401 -3.18 -7.18 6.59
CA SER A 401 -3.47 -8.35 7.46
C SER A 401 -4.17 -9.52 6.77
N CYS A 402 -3.72 -10.74 7.07
CA CYS A 402 -4.44 -12.00 6.91
C CYS A 402 -4.60 -12.65 8.30
N PRO A 403 -5.82 -12.85 8.82
CA PRO A 403 -6.02 -13.56 10.07
C PRO A 403 -6.06 -15.07 9.80
N SER A 404 -4.90 -15.72 9.87
CA SER A 404 -4.82 -17.18 10.03
C SER A 404 -4.68 -17.46 11.52
N TYR A 405 -5.79 -17.86 12.17
CA TYR A 405 -5.75 -18.33 13.56
C TYR A 405 -5.36 -19.80 13.54
N HIS A 406 -4.21 -20.12 14.13
CA HIS A 406 -3.82 -21.51 14.38
C HIS A 406 -4.15 -21.83 15.84
N PRO A 407 -5.00 -22.85 16.10
CA PRO A 407 -5.30 -23.24 17.46
C PRO A 407 -4.01 -23.73 18.14
N ASP A 408 -3.71 -23.18 19.32
CA ASP A 408 -2.66 -23.71 20.17
C ASP A 408 -3.21 -24.93 20.92
N SER A 409 -2.81 -26.12 20.47
CA SER A 409 -3.30 -27.38 21.02
C SER A 409 -2.98 -27.56 22.51
N GLN A 410 -1.93 -26.90 23.01
CA GLN A 410 -1.61 -26.90 24.44
C GLN A 410 -2.60 -26.03 25.22
N LEU A 411 -2.93 -24.84 24.70
CA LEU A 411 -3.93 -23.96 25.29
C LEU A 411 -5.30 -24.64 25.38
N ALA A 412 -5.73 -25.31 24.31
CA ALA A 412 -7.00 -26.02 24.29
C ALA A 412 -7.00 -27.25 25.21
N ALA A 413 -5.89 -27.98 25.32
CA ALA A 413 -5.77 -29.09 26.27
C ALA A 413 -5.82 -28.59 27.71
N ASN A 414 -5.12 -27.50 28.02
CA ASN A 414 -5.13 -26.87 29.33
C ASN A 414 -6.52 -26.35 29.73
N PHE A 415 -7.24 -25.74 28.77
CA PHE A 415 -8.61 -25.30 28.99
C PHE A 415 -9.58 -26.47 29.19
N ARG A 416 -9.42 -27.58 28.45
CA ARG A 416 -10.19 -28.81 28.68
C ARG A 416 -9.97 -29.36 30.09
N ASN A 417 -8.71 -29.49 30.52
CA ASN A 417 -8.38 -29.93 31.87
C ASN A 417 -9.00 -29.01 32.94
N HIS A 418 -9.08 -27.70 32.65
CA HIS A 418 -9.73 -26.73 33.53
C HIS A 418 -11.25 -26.93 33.60
N LEU A 419 -11.91 -27.18 32.46
CA LEU A 419 -13.34 -27.51 32.42
C LEU A 419 -13.63 -28.81 33.19
N GLU A 420 -12.80 -29.83 33.01
CA GLU A 420 -12.91 -31.10 33.75
C GLU A 420 -12.74 -30.91 35.26
N ALA A 421 -11.85 -29.99 35.67
CA ALA A 421 -11.61 -29.67 37.08
C ALA A 421 -12.75 -28.85 37.74
N ILE A 422 -13.56 -28.11 36.96
CA ILE A 422 -14.70 -27.34 37.47
C ILE A 422 -15.93 -28.24 37.76
N GLY A 423 -15.97 -29.47 37.21
CA GLY A 423 -16.97 -30.48 37.53
C GLY A 423 -18.07 -30.64 36.48
N GLU A 424 -18.44 -31.90 36.23
CA GLU A 424 -19.45 -32.40 35.29
C GLU A 424 -20.91 -32.16 35.74
N ASP A 425 -21.29 -30.94 36.09
CA ASP A 425 -22.72 -30.62 36.08
C ASP A 425 -23.13 -30.37 34.62
N SER A 426 -24.16 -31.09 34.13
CA SER A 426 -24.63 -31.03 32.73
C SER A 426 -24.95 -29.60 32.25
N ASP A 427 -25.27 -28.71 33.18
CA ASP A 427 -25.56 -27.30 32.92
C ASP A 427 -24.28 -26.50 32.55
N ASN A 428 -23.09 -26.92 32.99
CA ASN A 428 -21.82 -26.26 32.65
C ASN A 428 -21.42 -26.43 31.18
N ASN A 429 -21.87 -27.51 30.51
CA ASN A 429 -21.62 -27.71 29.08
C ASN A 429 -22.29 -26.63 28.22
N CYS A 430 -23.38 -26.02 28.68
CA CYS A 430 -24.05 -24.92 28.00
C CYS A 430 -23.19 -23.63 27.97
N PHE A 431 -22.25 -23.49 28.91
CA PHE A 431 -21.44 -22.28 29.07
C PHE A 431 -20.01 -22.42 28.54
N VAL A 432 -19.65 -23.52 27.87
CA VAL A 432 -18.26 -23.77 27.40
C VAL A 432 -17.71 -22.59 26.61
N TYR A 433 -18.45 -22.06 25.64
CA TYR A 433 -18.00 -20.93 24.83
C TYR A 433 -17.99 -19.60 25.60
N LYS A 434 -18.90 -19.42 26.55
CA LYS A 434 -18.90 -18.25 27.45
C LYS A 434 -17.66 -18.26 28.35
N THR A 435 -17.36 -19.40 28.96
CA THR A 435 -16.17 -19.62 29.79
C THR A 435 -14.89 -19.47 28.96
N PHE A 436 -14.89 -19.97 27.73
CA PHE A 436 -13.77 -19.80 26.79
C PHE A 436 -13.52 -18.32 26.51
N MET A 437 -14.56 -17.54 26.16
CA MET A 437 -14.41 -16.09 25.95
C MET A 437 -14.01 -15.34 27.21
N LYS A 438 -14.37 -15.82 28.40
CA LYS A 438 -13.95 -15.23 29.68
C LYS A 438 -12.49 -15.52 30.02
N ALA A 439 -11.97 -16.67 29.61
CA ALA A 439 -10.59 -17.09 29.84
C ALA A 439 -9.57 -16.41 28.90
N HIS A 440 -10.03 -15.73 27.85
CA HIS A 440 -9.16 -15.05 26.89
C HIS A 440 -9.25 -13.53 27.04
N SER A 441 -8.14 -12.87 26.74
CA SER A 441 -8.01 -11.42 26.63
C SER A 441 -8.26 -10.93 25.20
N CYS A 442 -8.46 -9.63 25.02
CA CYS A 442 -8.52 -9.00 23.70
C CYS A 442 -7.18 -9.09 22.94
N TYR A 443 -6.07 -9.28 23.65
CA TYR A 443 -4.76 -9.54 23.07
C TYR A 443 -4.72 -10.90 22.35
N ASP A 444 -5.31 -11.95 22.92
CA ASP A 444 -5.23 -13.32 22.38
C ASP A 444 -5.91 -13.49 21.02
N ILE A 445 -6.96 -12.69 20.75
CA ILE A 445 -7.64 -12.66 19.45
C ILE A 445 -6.97 -11.72 18.44
N THR A 446 -6.04 -10.86 18.87
CA THR A 446 -5.36 -9.92 17.98
C THR A 446 -4.41 -10.69 17.04
N PRO A 447 -4.54 -10.55 15.71
CA PRO A 447 -3.68 -11.28 14.79
C PRO A 447 -2.23 -10.79 14.88
N HIS A 448 -1.28 -11.67 14.54
CA HIS A 448 0.15 -11.32 14.49
C HIS A 448 0.46 -10.09 13.61
N HIS A 449 -0.32 -9.91 12.55
CA HIS A 449 -0.24 -8.77 11.64
C HIS A 449 -1.65 -8.23 11.36
N ALA A 450 -1.90 -6.96 11.70
CA ALA A 450 -3.20 -6.29 11.57
C ALA A 450 -3.12 -5.04 10.65
N LYS A 451 -4.15 -4.81 9.82
CA LYS A 451 -4.33 -3.58 9.03
C LYS A 451 -5.35 -2.64 9.59
N LEU A 452 -4.85 -1.54 10.16
CA LEU A 452 -5.65 -0.40 10.54
C LEU A 452 -5.50 0.72 9.51
N LEU A 453 -6.63 1.26 9.03
CA LEU A 453 -6.68 2.53 8.31
C LEU A 453 -7.07 3.62 9.29
N THR A 454 -6.16 4.57 9.50
CA THR A 454 -6.39 5.78 10.29
C THR A 454 -6.32 7.00 9.38
N VAL A 455 -7.30 7.89 9.50
CA VAL A 455 -7.44 9.08 8.65
C VAL A 455 -7.55 10.34 9.51
N ASP A 456 -6.76 11.37 9.18
CA ASP A 456 -6.85 12.68 9.84
C ASP A 456 -8.16 13.36 9.44
N THR A 457 -8.91 13.89 10.41
CA THR A 457 -10.23 14.50 10.16
C THR A 457 -10.18 15.73 9.23
N ARG A 458 -9.00 16.33 9.04
CA ARG A 458 -8.78 17.44 8.10
C ARG A 458 -8.54 16.99 6.66
N MET A 459 -8.42 15.68 6.42
CA MET A 459 -8.29 15.18 5.06
C MET A 459 -9.61 15.32 4.30
N PRO A 460 -9.55 15.67 2.99
CA PRO A 460 -10.73 15.60 2.15
C PRO A 460 -11.27 14.17 2.11
N VAL A 461 -12.59 14.04 2.07
CA VAL A 461 -13.29 12.76 2.06
C VAL A 461 -13.22 12.10 0.69
N THR A 462 -12.00 11.79 0.27
CA THR A 462 -11.75 10.90 -0.86
C THR A 462 -11.99 9.48 -0.37
N TRP A 463 -13.27 9.12 -0.24
CA TRP A 463 -13.69 7.75 0.04
C TRP A 463 -13.03 6.76 -0.92
N SER A 464 -12.58 7.20 -2.11
CA SER A 464 -11.72 6.41 -3.00
C SER A 464 -10.60 5.72 -2.24
N PHE A 465 -9.94 6.34 -1.26
CA PHE A 465 -8.93 5.65 -0.46
C PHE A 465 -9.49 4.56 0.48
N VAL A 466 -10.68 4.76 1.06
CA VAL A 466 -11.35 3.77 1.92
C VAL A 466 -11.83 2.57 1.09
N ILE A 467 -12.37 2.88 -0.09
CA ILE A 467 -12.89 1.96 -1.10
C ILE A 467 -11.76 1.16 -1.78
N ASP A 468 -10.71 1.83 -2.27
CA ASP A 468 -9.53 1.24 -2.93
C ASP A 468 -8.76 0.30 -1.99
N ASN A 469 -8.81 0.56 -0.69
CA ASN A 469 -8.16 -0.28 0.32
C ASN A 469 -9.04 -1.45 0.80
N LEU A 470 -10.25 -1.62 0.26
CA LEU A 470 -11.22 -2.64 0.65
C LEU A 470 -11.54 -2.62 2.16
N GLN A 471 -11.29 -1.50 2.83
CA GLN A 471 -11.52 -1.37 4.27
C GLN A 471 -12.89 -0.76 4.52
N ARG A 472 -13.80 -1.57 5.09
CA ARG A 472 -15.19 -1.19 5.36
C ARG A 472 -15.36 -0.15 6.50
N SER A 473 -14.28 0.42 7.01
CA SER A 473 -14.25 1.45 8.06
C SER A 473 -12.86 2.09 8.18
N ALA A 474 -12.80 3.33 8.67
CA ALA A 474 -11.56 4.01 9.04
C ALA A 474 -11.65 4.56 10.47
N VAL A 475 -10.54 4.55 11.21
CA VAL A 475 -10.44 5.26 12.49
C VAL A 475 -10.08 6.72 12.23
N LEU A 476 -10.71 7.62 12.97
CA LEU A 476 -10.53 9.07 12.83
C LEU A 476 -9.57 9.59 13.87
N TRP A 477 -8.55 10.30 13.41
CA TRP A 477 -7.55 10.96 14.23
C TRP A 477 -7.67 12.48 14.08
N ASP A 478 -7.79 13.21 15.18
CA ASP A 478 -7.74 14.67 15.14
C ASP A 478 -6.35 15.15 15.59
N SER A 479 -5.57 15.63 14.63
CA SER A 479 -4.21 16.15 14.86
C SER A 479 -4.15 17.42 15.70
N ARG A 480 -5.27 18.12 15.96
CA ARG A 480 -5.30 19.31 16.81
C ARG A 480 -5.26 18.95 18.30
N ILE A 481 -5.91 17.85 18.65
CA ILE A 481 -5.99 17.35 20.03
C ILE A 481 -5.13 16.11 20.26
N GLU A 482 -4.48 15.61 19.20
CA GLU A 482 -3.62 14.42 19.21
C GLU A 482 -4.33 13.20 19.82
N SER A 483 -5.57 12.96 19.37
CA SER A 483 -6.39 11.85 19.88
C SER A 483 -7.26 11.23 18.80
N PHE A 484 -7.60 9.96 19.00
CA PHE A 484 -8.67 9.30 18.26
C PHE A 484 -10.03 9.90 18.67
N VAL A 485 -10.84 10.29 17.70
CA VAL A 485 -12.12 10.98 17.92
C VAL A 485 -13.34 10.16 17.51
N GLY A 486 -13.14 9.08 16.75
CA GLY A 486 -14.25 8.27 16.28
C GLY A 486 -13.86 7.28 15.20
N MET A 487 -14.87 6.70 14.56
CA MET A 487 -14.73 5.90 13.35
C MET A 487 -15.65 6.41 12.26
N LEU A 488 -15.20 6.28 11.02
CA LEU A 488 -16.00 6.50 9.83
C LEU A 488 -16.36 5.14 9.24
N THR A 489 -17.65 4.86 9.12
CA THR A 489 -18.18 3.57 8.65
C THR A 489 -19.06 3.75 7.43
N ILE A 490 -19.36 2.64 6.75
CA ILE A 490 -20.27 2.68 5.59
C ILE A 490 -21.67 3.19 5.98
N THR A 491 -22.12 2.92 7.21
CA THR A 491 -23.39 3.45 7.72
C THR A 491 -23.40 4.98 7.73
N ASP A 492 -22.28 5.60 8.10
CA ASP A 492 -22.14 7.06 8.09
C ASP A 492 -22.18 7.60 6.66
N PHE A 493 -21.53 6.89 5.74
CA PHE A 493 -21.59 7.21 4.33
C PHE A 493 -23.01 7.18 3.80
N ILE A 494 -23.73 6.06 3.98
CA ILE A 494 -25.10 5.89 3.52
C ILE A 494 -25.99 6.99 4.10
N ARG A 495 -25.79 7.36 5.37
CA ARG A 495 -26.56 8.43 6.01
C ARG A 495 -26.34 9.78 5.34
N VAL A 496 -25.09 10.19 5.11
CA VAL A 496 -24.78 11.45 4.42
C VAL A 496 -25.30 11.40 2.97
N TYR A 497 -25.11 10.28 2.29
CA TYR A 497 -25.57 10.10 0.91
C TYR A 497 -27.09 10.26 0.79
N LEU A 498 -27.86 9.61 1.67
CA LEU A 498 -29.32 9.72 1.71
C LEU A 498 -29.81 11.13 2.06
N GLN A 499 -29.10 11.85 2.94
CA GLN A 499 -29.43 13.23 3.31
C GLN A 499 -29.17 14.22 2.17
N GLU A 500 -28.05 14.06 1.46
CA GLU A 500 -27.65 14.97 0.39
C GLU A 500 -28.40 14.68 -0.92
N TYR A 501 -28.70 13.41 -1.21
CA TYR A 501 -29.55 13.04 -2.35
C TYR A 501 -30.95 13.65 -2.24
N LYS A 502 -31.52 13.79 -1.03
CA LYS A 502 -32.79 14.51 -0.82
C LYS A 502 -32.71 16.00 -1.21
N LYS A 503 -31.52 16.60 -1.15
CA LYS A 503 -31.31 18.04 -1.43
C LYS A 503 -30.92 18.28 -2.88
N ASP A 504 -30.23 17.33 -3.50
CA ASP A 504 -29.76 17.40 -4.87
C ASP A 504 -29.79 16.02 -5.54
N LEU A 505 -30.76 15.82 -6.42
CA LEU A 505 -30.95 14.59 -7.19
C LEU A 505 -29.85 14.40 -8.26
N SER A 506 -29.13 15.45 -8.65
CA SER A 506 -28.10 15.39 -9.70
C SER A 506 -26.78 14.77 -9.22
N GLY A 507 -26.58 14.67 -7.90
CA GLY A 507 -25.36 14.11 -7.28
C GLY A 507 -24.15 15.05 -7.32
N GLU A 508 -24.26 16.25 -7.90
CA GLU A 508 -23.15 17.22 -7.99
C GLU A 508 -22.73 17.75 -6.62
N ARG A 509 -23.70 18.02 -5.74
CA ARG A 509 -23.44 18.47 -4.36
C ARG A 509 -22.69 17.43 -3.54
N LEU A 510 -23.03 16.16 -3.72
CA LEU A 510 -22.32 15.07 -3.06
C LEU A 510 -20.88 14.95 -3.57
N LYS A 511 -20.68 15.10 -4.88
CA LYS A 511 -19.33 15.15 -5.45
C LYS A 511 -18.52 16.32 -4.89
N ALA A 512 -19.13 17.49 -4.71
CA ALA A 512 -18.45 18.61 -4.04
C ALA A 512 -18.12 18.30 -2.57
N LEU A 513 -18.95 17.52 -1.88
CA LEU A 513 -18.72 17.11 -0.50
C LEU A 513 -17.54 16.14 -0.35
N THR A 514 -17.26 15.27 -1.33
CA THR A 514 -16.09 14.37 -1.26
C THR A 514 -14.76 15.13 -1.32
N GLU A 515 -14.76 16.35 -1.86
CA GLU A 515 -13.60 17.24 -1.87
C GLU A 515 -13.42 18.03 -0.55
N GLN A 516 -14.43 18.02 0.34
CA GLN A 516 -14.37 18.70 1.64
C GLN A 516 -13.73 17.83 2.72
N PRO A 517 -13.16 18.42 3.79
CA PRO A 517 -12.63 17.68 4.93
C PRO A 517 -13.65 16.77 5.62
N ILE A 518 -13.19 15.67 6.24
CA ILE A 518 -14.04 14.77 7.06
C ILE A 518 -14.72 15.54 8.19
N ASP A 519 -14.07 16.54 8.79
CA ASP A 519 -14.67 17.46 9.76
C ASP A 519 -16.02 18.05 9.29
N CYS A 520 -16.17 18.34 7.98
CA CYS A 520 -17.42 18.86 7.42
C CYS A 520 -18.51 17.77 7.37
N TRP A 521 -18.14 16.53 7.06
CA TRP A 521 -19.06 15.40 7.06
C TRP A 521 -19.53 15.03 8.45
N LEU A 522 -18.61 15.05 9.44
CA LEU A 522 -18.96 14.81 10.83
C LEU A 522 -20.00 15.80 11.32
N LYS A 523 -19.92 17.08 10.92
CA LYS A 523 -20.95 18.08 11.25
C LYS A 523 -22.32 17.78 10.65
N LEU A 524 -22.39 17.21 9.45
CA LEU A 524 -23.66 16.76 8.85
C LEU A 524 -24.25 15.57 9.64
N LEU A 525 -23.38 14.75 10.22
CA LEU A 525 -23.75 13.62 11.07
C LEU A 525 -24.06 14.04 12.52
N ASP A 526 -23.57 15.19 13.00
CA ASP A 526 -23.85 15.70 14.35
C ASP A 526 -25.34 16.01 14.58
N GLU A 527 -26.10 16.23 13.50
CA GLU A 527 -27.56 16.41 13.53
C GLU A 527 -28.33 15.06 13.58
N THR A 528 -27.63 13.94 13.72
CA THR A 528 -28.18 12.58 13.67
C THR A 528 -27.97 11.84 14.98
N GLU A 529 -28.61 10.67 15.17
CA GLU A 529 -28.48 9.81 16.36
C GLU A 529 -27.10 9.12 16.50
N ARG A 530 -26.03 9.73 15.98
CA ARG A 530 -24.69 9.19 16.05
C ARG A 530 -24.17 9.27 17.50
N PRO A 531 -23.71 8.16 18.10
CA PRO A 531 -23.02 8.20 19.39
C PRO A 531 -21.81 9.13 19.30
N GLN A 532 -21.73 10.11 20.21
CA GLN A 532 -20.68 11.13 20.18
C GLN A 532 -19.32 10.64 20.68
N GLU A 533 -19.27 9.49 21.34
CA GLU A 533 -18.06 8.95 21.96
C GLU A 533 -17.63 7.62 21.33
N LEU A 534 -16.32 7.47 21.16
CA LEU A 534 -15.71 6.25 20.64
C LEU A 534 -15.59 5.21 21.76
N LEU A 535 -16.34 4.12 21.65
CA LEU A 535 -16.18 2.97 22.53
C LEU A 535 -14.88 2.22 22.20
N THR A 536 -14.10 1.86 23.22
CA THR A 536 -12.81 1.17 23.09
C THR A 536 -12.67 0.10 24.17
N ALA A 537 -11.87 -0.93 23.92
CA ALA A 537 -11.42 -1.88 24.94
C ALA A 537 -9.89 -1.93 24.98
N TYR A 538 -9.31 -2.32 26.12
CA TYR A 538 -7.87 -2.53 26.24
C TYR A 538 -7.47 -3.94 25.82
N SER A 539 -6.22 -4.10 25.39
CA SER A 539 -5.60 -5.40 25.07
C SER A 539 -5.73 -6.41 26.22
N ALA A 540 -5.59 -5.93 27.46
CA ALA A 540 -5.72 -6.73 28.69
C ALA A 540 -7.17 -7.01 29.11
N ASP A 541 -8.17 -6.36 28.50
CA ASP A 541 -9.57 -6.58 28.86
C ASP A 541 -10.02 -7.99 28.46
N CYS A 542 -10.98 -8.52 29.21
CA CYS A 542 -11.61 -9.79 28.92
C CYS A 542 -12.31 -9.77 27.55
N LEU A 543 -12.10 -10.80 26.74
CA LEU A 543 -12.72 -10.91 25.43
C LEU A 543 -14.24 -10.98 25.52
N TYR A 544 -14.79 -11.65 26.54
CA TYR A 544 -16.24 -11.69 26.79
C TYR A 544 -16.85 -10.29 26.94
N THR A 545 -16.25 -9.40 27.74
CA THR A 545 -16.76 -8.04 27.95
C THR A 545 -16.67 -7.18 26.68
N ALA A 546 -15.64 -7.41 25.86
CA ALA A 546 -15.53 -6.77 24.55
C ALA A 546 -16.59 -7.27 23.55
N VAL A 547 -16.90 -8.57 23.55
CA VAL A 547 -17.97 -9.17 22.75
C VAL A 547 -19.35 -8.67 23.20
N GLU A 548 -19.58 -8.57 24.51
CA GLU A 548 -20.79 -7.99 25.08
C GLU A 548 -20.96 -6.54 24.62
N SER A 549 -19.90 -5.73 24.68
CA SER A 549 -19.92 -4.34 24.20
C SER A 549 -20.24 -4.26 22.69
N LEU A 550 -19.69 -5.15 21.86
CA LEU A 550 -19.99 -5.24 20.42
C LEU A 550 -21.47 -5.57 20.13
N CYS A 551 -22.09 -6.42 20.94
CA CYS A 551 -23.45 -6.90 20.73
C CYS A 551 -24.51 -5.97 21.34
N SER A 552 -24.25 -5.44 22.55
CA SER A 552 -25.19 -4.60 23.29
C SER A 552 -25.25 -3.17 22.76
N ASN A 553 -24.13 -2.61 22.31
CA ASN A 553 -24.09 -1.27 21.71
C ASN A 553 -24.36 -1.29 20.20
N GLU A 554 -24.71 -2.44 19.64
CA GLU A 554 -24.98 -2.68 18.22
C GLU A 554 -23.86 -2.25 17.24
N ILE A 555 -22.66 -1.96 17.74
CA ILE A 555 -21.50 -1.58 16.93
C ILE A 555 -20.88 -2.78 16.19
N HIS A 556 -20.48 -2.58 14.94
CA HIS A 556 -19.88 -3.65 14.13
C HIS A 556 -18.38 -3.86 14.40
N ARG A 557 -17.72 -2.87 15.01
CA ARG A 557 -16.27 -2.80 15.21
C ARG A 557 -15.97 -2.15 16.54
N LEU A 558 -15.03 -2.70 17.31
CA LEU A 558 -14.57 -2.18 18.59
C LEU A 558 -13.03 -2.03 18.53
N PRO A 559 -12.50 -0.81 18.58
CA PRO A 559 -11.05 -0.59 18.69
C PRO A 559 -10.47 -1.16 19.98
N ILE A 560 -9.38 -1.91 19.83
CA ILE A 560 -8.56 -2.44 20.92
C ILE A 560 -7.33 -1.53 21.08
N ILE A 561 -7.12 -1.02 22.28
CA ILE A 561 -6.03 -0.11 22.64
C ILE A 561 -4.95 -0.85 23.43
N ASP A 562 -3.70 -0.61 23.08
CA ASP A 562 -2.51 -1.04 23.82
C ASP A 562 -1.55 0.14 23.95
N ASP A 563 -1.14 0.48 25.16
CA ASP A 563 -0.25 1.63 25.46
C ASP A 563 -0.67 2.97 24.79
N GLY A 564 -1.98 3.21 24.65
CA GLY A 564 -2.53 4.44 24.07
C GLY A 564 -2.68 4.43 22.54
N GLU A 565 -2.28 3.36 21.86
CA GLU A 565 -2.41 3.18 20.41
C GLU A 565 -3.48 2.14 20.09
N ILE A 566 -4.21 2.32 18.97
CA ILE A 566 -5.16 1.30 18.50
C ILE A 566 -4.37 0.21 17.76
N VAL A 567 -4.36 -1.00 18.32
CA VAL A 567 -3.63 -2.14 17.75
C VAL A 567 -4.49 -2.99 16.81
N PHE A 568 -5.81 -3.04 17.06
CA PHE A 568 -6.71 -3.94 16.34
C PHE A 568 -8.16 -3.42 16.36
N LEU A 569 -8.94 -3.78 15.34
CA LEU A 569 -10.40 -3.61 15.35
C LEU A 569 -11.04 -4.98 15.56
N LEU A 570 -11.57 -5.20 16.75
CA LEU A 570 -12.36 -6.38 17.05
C LEU A 570 -13.68 -6.31 16.29
N THR A 571 -14.06 -7.40 15.64
CA THR A 571 -15.34 -7.51 14.92
C THR A 571 -16.00 -8.83 15.28
N ARG A 572 -17.33 -8.89 15.18
CA ARG A 572 -18.12 -10.11 15.39
C ARG A 572 -17.59 -11.29 14.55
N LYS A 573 -17.10 -10.99 13.35
CA LYS A 573 -16.49 -11.96 12.43
C LYS A 573 -15.18 -12.52 12.97
N ASN A 574 -14.31 -11.65 13.49
CA ASN A 574 -13.05 -12.09 14.08
C ASN A 574 -13.31 -12.98 15.29
N VAL A 575 -14.31 -12.62 16.11
CA VAL A 575 -14.75 -13.40 17.28
C VAL A 575 -15.24 -14.79 16.86
N LEU A 576 -16.11 -14.88 15.85
CA LEU A 576 -16.59 -16.19 15.39
C LEU A 576 -15.47 -17.02 14.75
N LYS A 577 -14.58 -16.42 13.94
CA LYS A 577 -13.44 -17.14 13.35
C LYS A 577 -12.47 -17.64 14.42
N PHE A 578 -12.23 -16.83 15.45
CA PHE A 578 -11.44 -17.24 16.61
C PHE A 578 -12.09 -18.42 17.32
N LEU A 579 -13.39 -18.34 17.64
CA LEU A 579 -14.12 -19.46 18.26
C LEU A 579 -14.10 -20.73 17.39
N ASN A 580 -14.37 -20.58 16.08
CA ASN A 580 -14.42 -21.69 15.13
C ASN A 580 -13.06 -22.41 14.99
N ALA A 581 -11.95 -21.68 15.14
CA ALA A 581 -10.62 -22.29 15.12
C ALA A 581 -10.40 -23.29 16.27
N TYR A 582 -11.06 -23.09 17.42
CA TYR A 582 -10.95 -23.96 18.60
C TYR A 582 -12.16 -24.90 18.76
N ILE A 583 -13.22 -24.75 17.96
CA ILE A 583 -14.50 -25.45 18.17
C ILE A 583 -14.38 -26.98 18.15
N LYS A 584 -13.40 -27.52 17.40
CA LYS A 584 -13.11 -28.96 17.34
C LYS A 584 -12.32 -29.47 18.55
N GLU A 585 -11.64 -28.58 19.26
CA GLU A 585 -10.81 -28.89 20.43
C GLU A 585 -11.53 -28.61 21.75
N LEU A 586 -12.67 -27.92 21.72
CA LEU A 586 -13.54 -27.65 22.86
C LEU A 586 -14.67 -28.69 22.96
N PRO A 587 -15.18 -28.98 24.17
CA PRO A 587 -16.40 -29.76 24.33
C PRO A 587 -17.56 -29.09 23.56
N CYS A 588 -18.26 -29.86 22.73
CA CYS A 588 -19.37 -29.35 21.93
C CYS A 588 -20.66 -29.37 22.77
N PRO A 589 -21.27 -28.21 23.08
CA PRO A 589 -22.54 -28.17 23.80
C PRO A 589 -23.68 -28.83 23.00
N GLU A 590 -24.66 -29.41 23.70
CA GLU A 590 -25.80 -30.08 23.05
C GLU A 590 -26.57 -29.15 22.10
N PHE A 591 -26.72 -27.88 22.45
CA PHE A 591 -27.45 -26.91 21.63
C PHE A 591 -26.84 -26.71 20.24
N MET A 592 -25.54 -27.00 20.05
CA MET A 592 -24.90 -26.90 18.72
C MET A 592 -25.45 -27.92 17.71
N SER A 593 -26.01 -29.02 18.20
CA SER A 593 -26.66 -30.06 17.38
C SER A 593 -28.12 -29.76 17.05
N MET A 594 -28.71 -28.74 17.67
CA MET A 594 -30.10 -28.34 17.44
C MET A 594 -30.20 -27.37 16.26
N THR A 595 -31.38 -27.28 15.65
CA THR A 595 -31.63 -26.30 14.57
C THR A 595 -31.73 -24.87 15.13
N PRO A 596 -31.33 -23.85 14.37
CA PRO A 596 -31.50 -22.45 14.77
C PRO A 596 -32.94 -22.10 15.16
N GLN A 597 -33.93 -22.71 14.50
CA GLN A 597 -35.36 -22.52 14.79
C GLN A 597 -35.72 -22.95 16.21
N LYS A 598 -35.28 -24.15 16.62
CA LYS A 598 -35.56 -24.69 17.96
C LYS A 598 -34.88 -23.85 19.06
N LEU A 599 -33.77 -23.21 18.73
CA LEU A 599 -33.03 -22.33 19.63
C LEU A 599 -33.54 -20.88 19.62
N GLY A 600 -34.48 -20.55 18.73
CA GLY A 600 -34.98 -19.20 18.51
C GLY A 600 -33.93 -18.23 17.98
N ILE A 601 -32.89 -18.70 17.29
CA ILE A 601 -31.81 -17.85 16.76
C ILE A 601 -32.27 -17.19 15.46
N GLY A 602 -32.02 -15.89 15.34
CA GLY A 602 -32.40 -15.09 14.17
C GLY A 602 -33.84 -14.58 14.22
N SER A 603 -34.22 -13.90 13.15
CA SER A 603 -35.60 -13.44 12.93
C SER A 603 -36.36 -14.47 12.11
N TRP A 604 -37.62 -14.73 12.46
CA TRP A 604 -38.49 -15.73 11.82
C TRP A 604 -39.80 -15.09 11.36
N ASN A 605 -40.34 -15.55 10.23
CA ASN A 605 -41.67 -15.25 9.67
C ASN A 605 -41.92 -13.82 9.13
N ASP A 606 -41.06 -12.83 9.40
CA ASP A 606 -41.19 -11.45 8.91
C ASP A 606 -39.86 -10.93 8.32
N ILE A 607 -39.34 -11.63 7.31
CA ILE A 607 -38.10 -11.23 6.64
C ILE A 607 -38.43 -10.24 5.52
N TRP A 608 -37.83 -9.06 5.59
CA TRP A 608 -37.87 -8.09 4.50
C TRP A 608 -37.22 -8.70 3.25
N THR A 609 -38.00 -8.91 2.21
CA THR A 609 -37.55 -9.28 0.86
C THR A 609 -37.94 -8.16 -0.09
N LEU A 610 -37.09 -7.87 -1.07
CA LEU A 610 -37.33 -6.81 -2.04
C LEU A 610 -37.24 -7.34 -3.46
N PRO A 611 -38.12 -6.91 -4.38
CA PRO A 611 -37.99 -7.26 -5.79
C PRO A 611 -36.80 -6.57 -6.46
N GLU A 612 -36.27 -7.18 -7.52
CA GLU A 612 -35.08 -6.71 -8.25
C GLU A 612 -35.20 -5.31 -8.88
N TYR A 613 -36.43 -4.81 -9.09
CA TYR A 613 -36.71 -3.49 -9.63
C TYR A 613 -36.83 -2.39 -8.57
N THR A 614 -36.70 -2.74 -7.27
CA THR A 614 -36.78 -1.74 -6.18
C THR A 614 -35.67 -0.70 -6.34
N PRO A 615 -35.98 0.61 -6.28
CA PRO A 615 -34.96 1.66 -6.35
C PRO A 615 -33.93 1.56 -5.23
N LEU A 616 -32.65 1.75 -5.55
CA LEU A 616 -31.54 1.68 -4.59
C LEU A 616 -31.74 2.62 -3.39
N VAL A 617 -32.34 3.80 -3.59
CA VAL A 617 -32.66 4.75 -2.51
C VAL A 617 -33.58 4.15 -1.46
N GLU A 618 -34.56 3.34 -1.87
CA GLU A 618 -35.54 2.71 -0.98
C GLU A 618 -34.90 1.55 -0.23
N VAL A 619 -34.08 0.75 -0.92
CA VAL A 619 -33.27 -0.32 -0.31
C VAL A 619 -32.36 0.26 0.79
N LEU A 620 -31.62 1.33 0.49
CA LEU A 620 -30.72 1.97 1.46
C LEU A 620 -31.50 2.59 2.64
N ARG A 621 -32.67 3.18 2.41
CA ARG A 621 -33.54 3.67 3.50
C ARG A 621 -34.01 2.52 4.38
N MET A 622 -34.51 1.44 3.80
CA MET A 622 -34.92 0.25 4.55
C MET A 622 -33.78 -0.31 5.40
N LEU A 623 -32.58 -0.46 4.81
CA LEU A 623 -31.40 -0.93 5.54
C LEU A 623 -31.06 -0.02 6.74
N MET A 624 -31.25 1.29 6.61
CA MET A 624 -30.97 2.25 7.68
C MET A 624 -32.08 2.28 8.74
N ASP A 625 -33.34 2.44 8.32
CA ASP A 625 -34.51 2.61 9.18
C ASP A 625 -34.79 1.34 10.01
N GLN A 626 -34.63 0.16 9.40
CA GLN A 626 -34.80 -1.14 10.06
C GLN A 626 -33.50 -1.65 10.71
N SER A 627 -32.42 -0.86 10.67
CA SER A 627 -31.09 -1.24 11.20
C SER A 627 -30.58 -2.60 10.69
N LEU A 628 -30.91 -2.94 9.44
CA LEU A 628 -30.51 -4.19 8.79
C LEU A 628 -29.13 -4.06 8.15
N SER A 629 -28.31 -5.11 8.26
CA SER A 629 -26.98 -5.14 7.63
C SER A 629 -27.05 -5.49 6.14
N ALA A 630 -28.04 -6.28 5.75
CA ALA A 630 -28.30 -6.72 4.40
C ALA A 630 -29.78 -7.08 4.22
N VAL A 631 -30.23 -7.15 2.96
CA VAL A 631 -31.59 -7.53 2.58
C VAL A 631 -31.54 -8.49 1.37
N PRO A 632 -32.34 -9.56 1.38
CA PRO A 632 -32.51 -10.44 0.23
C PRO A 632 -33.33 -9.78 -0.89
N ILE A 633 -32.87 -9.99 -2.12
CA ILE A 633 -33.46 -9.49 -3.36
C ILE A 633 -33.98 -10.68 -4.16
N THR A 634 -35.27 -10.67 -4.50
CA THR A 634 -35.94 -11.71 -5.29
C THR A 634 -36.04 -11.28 -6.75
N TYR A 635 -35.58 -12.15 -7.66
CA TYR A 635 -35.66 -11.97 -9.10
C TYR A 635 -36.87 -12.68 -9.68
N ASP A 636 -37.32 -12.24 -10.85
CA ASP A 636 -38.49 -12.82 -11.53
C ASP A 636 -38.25 -14.29 -11.97
N ASP A 637 -36.99 -14.70 -12.11
CA ASP A 637 -36.59 -16.09 -12.42
C ASP A 637 -36.61 -17.03 -11.19
N GLY A 638 -36.98 -16.52 -10.02
CA GLY A 638 -36.98 -17.24 -8.76
C GLY A 638 -35.60 -17.32 -8.08
N SER A 639 -34.58 -16.68 -8.66
CA SER A 639 -33.28 -16.56 -8.01
C SER A 639 -33.32 -15.50 -6.90
N ILE A 640 -32.51 -15.72 -5.88
CA ILE A 640 -32.39 -14.83 -4.73
C ILE A 640 -30.93 -14.36 -4.67
N LYS A 641 -30.73 -13.05 -4.48
CA LYS A 641 -29.42 -12.47 -4.17
C LYS A 641 -29.52 -11.65 -2.89
N THR A 642 -28.39 -11.16 -2.37
CA THR A 642 -28.38 -10.28 -1.19
C THR A 642 -27.68 -8.99 -1.51
N PHE A 643 -28.28 -7.88 -1.08
CA PHE A 643 -27.64 -6.57 -1.06
C PHE A 643 -27.35 -6.15 0.38
N SER A 644 -26.08 -5.91 0.68
CA SER A 644 -25.59 -5.47 1.98
C SER A 644 -25.17 -4.01 1.95
N ARG A 645 -25.12 -3.37 3.13
CA ARG A 645 -24.53 -2.02 3.25
C ARG A 645 -23.11 -1.97 2.67
N ALA A 646 -22.35 -3.06 2.77
CA ALA A 646 -20.99 -3.14 2.25
C ALA A 646 -20.91 -3.16 0.72
N ASP A 647 -21.95 -3.59 0.02
CA ASP A 647 -21.99 -3.60 -1.44
C ASP A 647 -22.04 -2.18 -2.00
N MET A 648 -22.59 -1.23 -1.25
CA MET A 648 -22.54 0.19 -1.60
C MET A 648 -21.11 0.69 -1.83
N ILE A 649 -20.09 0.13 -1.13
CA ILE A 649 -18.68 0.48 -1.41
C ILE A 649 -18.31 0.14 -2.85
N ALA A 650 -18.68 -1.05 -3.33
CA ALA A 650 -18.33 -1.51 -4.66
C ALA A 650 -19.04 -0.66 -5.73
N VAL A 651 -20.34 -0.38 -5.52
CA VAL A 651 -21.14 0.50 -6.39
C VAL A 651 -20.49 1.88 -6.53
N LEU A 652 -20.09 2.49 -5.42
CA LEU A 652 -19.43 3.80 -5.43
C LEU A 652 -18.06 3.79 -6.11
N ALA A 653 -17.31 2.70 -5.95
CA ALA A 653 -15.99 2.53 -6.55
C ALA A 653 -16.07 2.62 -8.08
N VAL A 654 -17.05 1.93 -8.66
CA VAL A 654 -17.26 1.87 -10.10
C VAL A 654 -17.83 3.18 -10.63
N SER A 655 -18.72 3.83 -9.86
CA SER A 655 -19.44 5.02 -10.28
C SER A 655 -18.79 6.36 -9.91
N ASP A 656 -17.56 6.39 -9.39
CA ASP A 656 -16.83 7.61 -8.98
C ASP A 656 -17.67 8.53 -8.07
N PHE A 657 -18.37 7.94 -7.09
CA PHE A 657 -19.29 8.63 -6.16
C PHE A 657 -20.50 9.33 -6.80
N SER A 658 -20.67 9.26 -8.12
CA SER A 658 -21.85 9.73 -8.85
C SER A 658 -22.81 8.57 -9.12
N VAL A 659 -23.40 8.01 -8.06
CA VAL A 659 -24.42 6.96 -8.16
C VAL A 659 -25.80 7.61 -8.17
N ASP A 660 -26.59 7.31 -9.19
CA ASP A 660 -28.01 7.62 -9.20
C ASP A 660 -28.74 6.60 -8.32
N LEU A 661 -29.28 7.02 -7.18
CA LEU A 661 -30.01 6.11 -6.29
C LEU A 661 -31.40 5.74 -6.82
N SER A 662 -31.86 6.33 -7.93
CA SER A 662 -33.10 5.95 -8.57
C SER A 662 -32.96 4.66 -9.41
N MET A 663 -31.71 4.22 -9.67
CA MET A 663 -31.45 2.97 -10.36
C MET A 663 -32.08 1.76 -9.63
N PRO A 664 -32.53 0.73 -10.36
CA PRO A 664 -32.99 -0.51 -9.76
C PRO A 664 -31.84 -1.23 -9.06
N ILE A 665 -32.17 -1.97 -7.99
CA ILE A 665 -31.18 -2.70 -7.21
C ILE A 665 -30.44 -3.79 -8.01
N SER A 666 -31.08 -4.35 -9.05
CA SER A 666 -30.45 -5.27 -9.98
C SER A 666 -29.23 -4.66 -10.68
N GLU A 667 -29.37 -3.44 -11.20
CA GLU A 667 -28.26 -2.72 -11.84
C GLU A 667 -27.14 -2.39 -10.83
N ALA A 668 -27.50 -2.09 -9.57
CA ALA A 668 -26.51 -1.82 -8.53
C ALA A 668 -25.73 -3.09 -8.15
N LEU A 669 -26.39 -4.24 -8.14
CA LEU A 669 -25.75 -5.54 -7.93
C LEU A 669 -24.82 -5.91 -9.09
N ASP A 670 -25.16 -5.57 -10.34
CA ASP A 670 -24.31 -5.82 -11.50
C ASP A 670 -23.01 -5.01 -11.43
N LEU A 671 -23.06 -3.77 -10.92
CA LEU A 671 -21.87 -2.94 -10.68
C LEU A 671 -20.92 -3.53 -9.61
N CYS A 672 -21.38 -4.45 -8.77
CA CYS A 672 -20.54 -5.02 -7.74
C CYS A 672 -19.53 -6.05 -8.27
N GLU A 673 -19.76 -6.66 -9.46
CA GLU A 673 -19.01 -7.75 -10.13
C GLU A 673 -18.66 -9.00 -9.30
N LYS A 674 -18.69 -8.93 -7.96
CA LYS A 674 -18.13 -9.89 -6.99
C LYS A 674 -19.10 -10.32 -5.89
N SER A 675 -20.29 -9.73 -5.79
CA SER A 675 -21.24 -10.00 -4.68
C SER A 675 -22.16 -11.20 -4.93
N HIS A 676 -22.06 -11.87 -6.08
CA HIS A 676 -23.02 -12.89 -6.51
C HIS A 676 -22.93 -14.24 -5.76
N ASP A 677 -21.85 -14.52 -5.02
CA ASP A 677 -21.60 -15.84 -4.39
C ASP A 677 -21.82 -15.87 -2.86
N HIS A 678 -22.43 -14.84 -2.26
CA HIS A 678 -22.50 -14.70 -0.79
C HIS A 678 -23.87 -15.04 -0.18
N LEU A 679 -24.83 -15.52 -0.96
CA LEU A 679 -26.09 -16.02 -0.41
C LEU A 679 -25.91 -17.48 0.03
N PHE A 680 -25.74 -17.69 1.33
CA PHE A 680 -25.86 -19.02 1.93
C PHE A 680 -27.31 -19.21 2.36
N VAL A 681 -27.97 -20.11 1.63
CA VAL A 681 -29.32 -20.55 1.91
C VAL A 681 -29.24 -21.93 2.54
N PHE A 682 -29.89 -22.07 3.68
CA PHE A 682 -29.96 -23.33 4.42
C PHE A 682 -31.37 -23.87 4.48
N GLY A 683 -31.47 -25.19 4.54
CA GLY A 683 -32.72 -25.86 4.85
C GLY A 683 -33.09 -25.72 6.33
N THR A 684 -34.37 -25.92 6.66
CA THR A 684 -34.89 -25.87 8.04
C THR A 684 -34.27 -26.89 9.01
N ASN A 685 -33.64 -27.94 8.48
CA ASN A 685 -33.13 -29.08 9.24
C ASN A 685 -31.66 -28.97 9.65
N GLU A 686 -30.96 -27.93 9.22
CA GLU A 686 -29.53 -27.80 9.47
C GLU A 686 -29.22 -27.44 10.92
N SER A 687 -28.14 -28.00 11.43
CA SER A 687 -27.69 -27.77 12.80
C SER A 687 -27.01 -26.40 12.95
N LEU A 688 -27.09 -25.81 14.15
CA LEU A 688 -26.38 -24.57 14.44
C LEU A 688 -24.86 -24.68 14.17
N LYS A 689 -24.28 -25.87 14.37
CA LYS A 689 -22.88 -26.14 14.06
C LYS A 689 -22.55 -25.94 12.58
N GLU A 690 -23.32 -26.52 11.68
CA GLU A 690 -23.12 -26.39 10.22
C GLU A 690 -23.25 -24.93 9.77
N VAL A 691 -24.24 -24.22 10.33
CA VAL A 691 -24.44 -22.77 10.10
C VAL A 691 -23.22 -21.97 10.56
N VAL A 692 -22.70 -22.23 11.77
CA VAL A 692 -21.53 -21.54 12.31
C VAL A 692 -20.27 -21.83 11.51
N GLU A 693 -20.01 -23.09 11.17
CA GLU A 693 -18.83 -23.50 10.39
C GLU A 693 -18.85 -22.83 9.01
N THR A 694 -20.01 -22.83 8.34
CA THR A 694 -20.15 -22.23 7.01
C THR A 694 -19.98 -20.71 7.05
N ILE A 695 -20.57 -20.01 8.04
CA ILE A 695 -20.39 -18.56 8.22
C ILE A 695 -18.91 -18.23 8.47
N ALA A 696 -18.23 -19.01 9.29
CA ALA A 696 -16.82 -18.81 9.61
C ALA A 696 -15.91 -19.06 8.39
N GLU A 697 -16.22 -20.07 7.57
CA GLU A 697 -15.46 -20.41 6.36
C GLU A 697 -15.67 -19.39 5.23
N HIS A 698 -16.93 -19.04 4.93
CA HIS A 698 -17.30 -18.27 3.75
C HIS A 698 -17.42 -16.76 3.99
N ASP A 699 -17.16 -16.32 5.22
CA ASP A 699 -16.97 -14.90 5.53
C ASP A 699 -18.21 -14.02 5.31
N VAL A 700 -19.38 -14.56 5.65
CA VAL A 700 -20.67 -13.87 5.50
C VAL A 700 -21.15 -13.24 6.80
N GLN A 701 -21.97 -12.19 6.68
CA GLN A 701 -22.50 -11.44 7.85
C GLN A 701 -23.89 -11.91 8.28
N CYS A 702 -24.64 -12.51 7.35
CA CYS A 702 -26.00 -12.98 7.53
C CYS A 702 -26.21 -14.19 6.62
N VAL A 703 -27.10 -15.07 7.04
CA VAL A 703 -27.51 -16.30 6.36
C VAL A 703 -29.03 -16.32 6.33
N TYR A 704 -29.60 -16.95 5.30
CA TYR A 704 -31.05 -17.08 5.17
C TYR A 704 -31.45 -18.55 5.21
N ILE A 705 -32.64 -18.81 5.76
CA ILE A 705 -33.25 -20.14 5.75
C ILE A 705 -34.43 -20.09 4.80
N THR A 706 -34.49 -21.07 3.89
CA THR A 706 -35.65 -21.25 3.02
C THR A 706 -36.46 -22.47 3.43
N ASP A 707 -37.73 -22.45 3.03
CA ASP A 707 -38.60 -23.61 3.11
C ASP A 707 -38.45 -24.54 1.88
N GLU A 708 -39.30 -25.57 1.80
CA GLU A 708 -39.33 -26.52 0.67
C GLU A 708 -39.75 -25.87 -0.66
N HIS A 709 -40.30 -24.65 -0.64
CA HIS A 709 -40.72 -23.88 -1.80
C HIS A 709 -39.70 -22.83 -2.23
N ASN A 710 -38.53 -22.80 -1.56
CA ASN A 710 -37.46 -21.82 -1.77
C ASN A 710 -37.82 -20.39 -1.32
N ASP A 711 -38.83 -20.23 -0.47
CA ASP A 711 -39.21 -18.96 0.13
C ASP A 711 -38.40 -18.69 1.39
N ILE A 712 -37.91 -17.46 1.57
CA ILE A 712 -37.12 -17.09 2.74
C ILE A 712 -38.02 -16.94 3.97
N ILE A 713 -37.83 -17.82 4.95
CA ILE A 713 -38.61 -17.85 6.19
C ILE A 713 -37.85 -17.31 7.41
N ALA A 714 -36.51 -17.26 7.34
CA ALA A 714 -35.70 -16.73 8.42
C ALA A 714 -34.40 -16.06 7.94
N ALA A 715 -33.90 -15.13 8.76
CA ALA A 715 -32.61 -14.51 8.59
C ALA A 715 -31.83 -14.60 9.91
N ILE A 716 -30.61 -15.13 9.84
CA ILE A 716 -29.72 -15.31 10.98
C ILE A 716 -28.49 -14.45 10.79
N SER A 717 -28.34 -13.43 11.64
CA SER A 717 -27.16 -12.60 11.64
C SER A 717 -26.06 -13.17 12.55
N LEU A 718 -24.83 -12.77 12.27
CA LEU A 718 -23.69 -13.08 13.14
C LEU A 718 -23.87 -12.57 14.58
N SER A 719 -24.64 -11.49 14.77
CA SER A 719 -24.96 -10.96 16.10
C SER A 719 -25.86 -11.90 16.88
N ASP A 720 -26.85 -12.51 16.21
CA ASP A 720 -27.82 -13.43 16.83
C ASP A 720 -27.10 -14.70 17.31
N ILE A 721 -26.19 -15.21 16.48
CA ILE A 721 -25.33 -16.34 16.81
C ILE A 721 -24.47 -16.03 18.03
N LEU A 722 -23.72 -14.92 18.05
CA LEU A 722 -22.86 -14.58 19.19
C LEU A 722 -23.66 -14.31 20.47
N LYS A 723 -24.83 -13.66 20.36
CA LYS A 723 -25.72 -13.42 21.51
C LYS A 723 -26.16 -14.75 22.13
N LYS A 724 -26.54 -15.74 21.32
CA LYS A 724 -26.96 -17.05 21.82
C LYS A 724 -25.80 -17.91 22.32
N ILE A 725 -24.75 -18.06 21.52
CA ILE A 725 -23.64 -18.99 21.81
C ILE A 725 -22.74 -18.48 22.94
N VAL A 726 -22.55 -17.16 23.07
CA VAL A 726 -21.60 -16.56 24.02
C VAL A 726 -22.29 -15.85 25.19
N LEU A 727 -23.26 -14.99 24.90
CA LEU A 727 -23.79 -14.06 25.92
C LEU A 727 -24.89 -14.68 26.77
N ALA A 728 -25.85 -15.36 26.14
CA ALA A 728 -27.06 -15.84 26.79
C ALA A 728 -27.53 -17.21 26.24
N PRO A 729 -26.78 -18.30 26.55
CA PRO A 729 -27.11 -19.64 26.03
C PRO A 729 -28.44 -20.18 26.56
N ASP A 730 -28.90 -19.77 27.75
CA ASP A 730 -30.13 -20.29 28.37
C ASP A 730 -31.38 -19.45 28.13
N SER A 731 -31.26 -18.23 27.59
CA SER A 731 -32.42 -17.37 27.35
C SER A 731 -33.01 -17.58 25.94
N PRO A 732 -34.34 -17.59 25.77
CA PRO A 732 -34.95 -17.41 24.45
C PRO A 732 -34.58 -16.03 23.91
N SER A 733 -34.12 -15.94 22.66
CA SER A 733 -33.75 -14.68 22.03
C SER A 733 -34.95 -13.71 22.02
N PRO A 734 -34.76 -12.42 22.29
CA PRO A 734 -35.81 -11.45 22.04
C PRO A 734 -36.05 -11.38 20.52
N SER A 735 -37.27 -11.72 20.09
CA SER A 735 -37.70 -11.49 18.70
C SER A 735 -37.69 -9.99 18.42
N ARG A 736 -37.09 -9.60 17.30
CA ARG A 736 -37.23 -8.23 16.79
C ARG A 736 -38.69 -8.05 16.32
N SER A 737 -39.47 -7.22 17.00
CA SER A 737 -40.78 -6.80 16.51
C SER A 737 -40.59 -5.75 15.41
N CYS A 738 -40.80 -6.10 14.14
CA CYS A 738 -40.92 -5.13 13.06
C CYS A 738 -42.38 -5.04 12.62
N VAL A 739 -42.94 -3.84 12.70
CA VAL A 739 -44.27 -3.49 12.17
C VAL A 739 -44.17 -3.39 10.65
N GLN A 740 -44.95 -4.20 9.92
CA GLN A 740 -45.16 -4.03 8.49
C GLN A 740 -45.78 -2.66 8.19
N LEU A 741 -45.14 -1.89 7.32
CA LEU A 741 -45.82 -0.91 6.48
C LEU A 741 -45.78 -1.48 5.08
N ASN A 742 -46.92 -2.02 4.62
CA ASN A 742 -47.13 -2.37 3.23
C ASN A 742 -46.85 -1.12 2.38
N ILE A 743 -45.74 -1.13 1.64
CA ILE A 743 -45.53 -0.22 0.53
C ILE A 743 -46.04 -0.98 -0.70
N MET A 744 -47.26 -0.61 -1.13
CA MET A 744 -47.75 -0.85 -2.48
C MET A 744 -47.01 0.05 -3.47
#